data_AF-A0A6B2KY85-F1
#
_entry.id   AF-A0A6B2KY85-F1
#
_cell.length_a   1.000
_cell.length_b   1.000
_cell.length_c   1.000
_cell.angle_alpha   90.00
_cell.angle_beta   90.00
_cell.angle_gamma   90.00
#
_symmetry.space_group_name_H-M   'P 1'
#
loop_
_entity.id
_entity.type
_entity.pdbx_description
1 polymer ?
#
loop_
_entity_poly.entity_id
_entity_poly.type
_entity_poly.pdbx_seq_one_letter_code
_entity_poly.pdbx_strand_id
1 'polypeptide(L)'
;MFVATQTTGVAIGAGIGFAVGTVIGLLYLAYGPPKKVEFLKINWTSKGDNRGYFASLGQALYDFVTFLAFLLCVVCFWRLISIALAANRSKPTKWRKELPLQAFLGFIDVLTFPFLLLSFLFFWRIHYMFHLFSKELSSSTEAGYKCTVSVPIRGCIILTILQGLADIPVFLFTTLFCTFVPWRFYYLVQKLEKRKSISGARAAFLKQLAYALLDLACCLGGLFIIGTVYRAPVLFVALYRADRGSKRRFAVLALVGLILFELILILPSLILVFITVYRIPKLFNKSRDLGGAERDGEISEPKFQFRTGEQALKVIRDFPFLLTAIFVTVLLWRAPFMWYDVYQANKNWDRRKAIMLHGALIFLDLLDFPFILLGVIIFVTIWRAPALVKELSEVKFESSTDMKNRNKMRWTILLQFCYWFADIPTFLGFFILMITIYRAKITLLELDALRQKYFGVTNNIIPPDVGDEENPAPKTAENRFSWHTVIWRQMALLLIDLPISLLALLTLWRLPWLIKTLVTECETANERRLAVLETILKTGKDFLVAILVLFICLSWRVVSFVDLIKNYKKGDDEHKLVMLLFLQYLIDLPFFLLFLIQLPILWRSIPLILYLIFLPGAKEGSDPAKNRRIGIATTALICFLDFLFGALTIIVFCFVWRIYDFFKLYMKSDPDVEYEDNPYARSFVWYRITGQLFLLVLCDIISIAQLVIIHASILHAPSLYIRGYRLINRYFNETAVTPNLDQTAVEELKYARDQMDNEGIENLSFSSFRILITSECLGSLRDLPHLLMLPLKLVGLLFYPLHVFIRWSLNKNKGTTMRSIL
;
A
#
# COMPACT_ATOMS: atom_id res chain seq x y z
N MET A 1 13.55 60.30 -27.32
CA MET A 1 14.68 59.73 -26.54
C MET A 1 14.46 58.27 -26.14
N PHE A 2 13.33 57.86 -25.54
CA PHE A 2 13.10 56.44 -25.16
C PHE A 2 12.98 55.45 -26.36
N VAL A 3 12.56 55.95 -27.53
CA VAL A 3 12.53 55.19 -28.80
C VAL A 3 13.93 55.03 -29.42
N ALA A 4 14.87 55.92 -29.11
CA ALA A 4 16.25 55.85 -29.59
C ALA A 4 17.08 54.85 -28.77
N THR A 5 16.77 54.65 -27.48
CA THR A 5 17.48 53.71 -26.58
C THR A 5 17.07 52.23 -26.78
N GLN A 6 15.83 51.94 -27.18
CA GLN A 6 15.42 50.54 -27.44
C GLN A 6 15.81 50.04 -28.84
N THR A 7 15.83 50.91 -29.84
CA THR A 7 16.32 50.57 -31.19
C THR A 7 17.85 50.45 -31.23
N THR A 8 18.56 51.27 -30.45
CA THR A 8 20.01 51.08 -30.24
C THR A 8 20.29 49.81 -29.45
N GLY A 9 19.52 49.42 -28.43
CA GLY A 9 19.76 48.16 -27.70
C GLY A 9 19.70 46.89 -28.56
N VAL A 10 18.76 46.81 -29.51
CA VAL A 10 18.64 45.66 -30.44
C VAL A 10 19.65 45.75 -31.58
N ALA A 11 19.96 46.95 -32.09
CA ALA A 11 21.01 47.15 -33.08
C ALA A 11 22.42 46.93 -32.49
N ILE A 12 22.64 47.25 -31.21
CA ILE A 12 23.86 46.98 -30.45
C ILE A 12 23.93 45.50 -30.12
N GLY A 13 22.82 44.83 -29.78
CA GLY A 13 22.81 43.38 -29.56
C GLY A 13 23.10 42.57 -30.83
N ALA A 14 22.48 42.93 -31.96
CA ALA A 14 22.74 42.33 -33.27
C ALA A 14 24.13 42.72 -33.81
N GLY A 15 24.57 43.95 -33.56
CA GLY A 15 25.90 44.45 -33.89
C GLY A 15 27.00 43.79 -33.07
N ILE A 16 26.78 43.53 -31.78
CA ILE A 16 27.71 42.79 -30.92
C ILE A 16 27.70 41.31 -31.30
N GLY A 17 26.55 40.70 -31.62
CA GLY A 17 26.50 39.31 -32.10
C GLY A 17 27.22 39.13 -33.43
N PHE A 18 27.02 40.06 -34.38
CA PHE A 18 27.72 40.08 -35.65
C PHE A 18 29.21 40.42 -35.47
N ALA A 19 29.56 41.39 -34.63
CA ALA A 19 30.95 41.75 -34.35
C ALA A 19 31.69 40.64 -33.60
N VAL A 20 31.07 39.96 -32.65
CA VAL A 20 31.67 38.81 -31.94
C VAL A 20 31.79 37.61 -32.88
N GLY A 21 30.80 37.31 -33.71
CA GLY A 21 30.91 36.25 -34.72
C GLY A 21 31.97 36.55 -35.79
N THR A 22 32.08 37.81 -36.21
CA THR A 22 33.08 38.27 -37.18
C THR A 22 34.47 38.36 -36.55
N VAL A 23 34.59 38.77 -35.28
CA VAL A 23 35.85 38.80 -34.52
C VAL A 23 36.29 37.39 -34.19
N ILE A 24 35.42 36.44 -33.84
CA ILE A 24 35.80 35.03 -33.64
C ILE A 24 36.20 34.41 -34.99
N GLY A 25 35.49 34.69 -36.09
CA GLY A 25 35.87 34.24 -37.43
C GLY A 25 37.18 34.86 -37.93
N LEU A 26 37.40 36.15 -37.67
CA LEU A 26 38.63 36.85 -38.02
C LEU A 26 39.79 36.51 -37.09
N LEU A 27 39.57 36.23 -35.80
CA LEU A 27 40.58 35.69 -34.88
C LEU A 27 40.96 34.26 -35.32
N TYR A 28 40.00 33.46 -35.79
CA TYR A 28 40.26 32.12 -36.32
C TYR A 28 41.05 32.17 -37.64
N LEU A 29 40.80 33.16 -38.50
CA LEU A 29 41.56 33.39 -39.74
C LEU A 29 42.92 34.09 -39.51
N ALA A 30 43.02 35.00 -38.55
CA ALA A 30 44.21 35.81 -38.29
C ALA A 30 45.26 35.08 -37.42
N TYR A 31 44.84 34.17 -36.53
CA TYR A 31 45.79 33.40 -35.72
C TYR A 31 46.30 32.13 -36.40
N GLY A 32 45.74 31.74 -37.55
CA GLY A 32 46.03 30.47 -38.21
C GLY A 32 45.81 29.26 -37.28
N PRO A 33 45.90 28.01 -37.77
CA PRO A 33 45.93 26.87 -36.86
C PRO A 33 47.10 27.08 -35.87
N PRO A 34 46.89 26.94 -34.55
CA PRO A 34 47.95 27.15 -33.58
C PRO A 34 49.15 26.28 -33.96
N LYS A 35 50.31 26.92 -34.15
CA LYS A 35 51.59 26.25 -34.37
C LYS A 35 51.78 25.21 -33.26
N LYS A 36 51.91 23.94 -33.69
CA LYS A 36 52.43 22.76 -32.96
C LYS A 36 52.58 23.00 -31.45
N VAL A 37 51.53 22.66 -30.69
CA VAL A 37 51.72 22.31 -29.28
C VAL A 37 52.30 20.90 -29.27
N GLU A 38 53.61 20.82 -29.09
CA GLU A 38 54.32 19.58 -28.78
C GLU A 38 53.81 19.02 -27.45
N PHE A 39 52.95 17.99 -27.51
CA PHE A 39 52.80 17.08 -26.38
C PHE A 39 53.03 15.64 -26.83
N LEU A 40 54.12 15.09 -26.29
CA LEU A 40 54.57 13.69 -26.26
C LEU A 40 55.09 13.10 -27.59
N LYS A 41 56.40 13.29 -27.79
CA LYS A 41 57.28 12.32 -28.46
C LYS A 41 57.18 10.97 -27.73
N ILE A 42 56.49 10.00 -28.32
CA ILE A 42 56.77 8.57 -28.10
C ILE A 42 57.07 7.96 -29.47
N ASN A 43 58.33 7.58 -29.65
CA ASN A 43 58.82 6.86 -30.81
C ASN A 43 58.23 5.45 -30.82
N TRP A 44 57.41 5.12 -31.82
CA TRP A 44 57.36 3.77 -32.35
C TRP A 44 57.35 3.81 -33.87
N THR A 45 58.48 3.35 -34.39
CA THR A 45 58.71 2.87 -35.74
C THR A 45 57.95 1.55 -35.94
N SER A 46 56.91 1.51 -36.77
CA SER A 46 56.85 0.61 -37.94
C SER A 46 55.48 0.65 -38.64
N LYS A 47 55.56 0.94 -39.94
CA LYS A 47 54.68 0.68 -41.09
C LYS A 47 53.30 0.05 -40.83
N GLY A 48 52.26 0.90 -40.77
CA GLY A 48 50.84 0.49 -40.89
C GLY A 48 49.90 1.68 -40.67
N ASP A 49 49.63 2.44 -41.72
CA ASP A 49 49.08 3.81 -41.69
C ASP A 49 47.57 3.91 -41.40
N ASN A 50 47.11 3.45 -40.23
CA ASN A 50 45.72 3.67 -39.75
C ASN A 50 45.52 5.04 -39.05
N ARG A 51 46.63 5.77 -38.79
CA ARG A 51 46.57 7.17 -38.36
C ARG A 51 45.90 8.03 -39.42
N GLY A 52 46.13 7.73 -40.69
CA GLY A 52 45.41 8.33 -41.80
C GLY A 52 43.89 8.18 -41.69
N TYR A 53 43.38 7.01 -41.28
CA TYR A 53 41.93 6.75 -41.22
C TYR A 53 41.21 7.50 -40.09
N PHE A 54 41.73 7.49 -38.86
CA PHE A 54 41.07 8.21 -37.76
C PHE A 54 41.34 9.71 -37.80
N ALA A 55 42.50 10.14 -38.30
CA ALA A 55 42.72 11.55 -38.60
C ALA A 55 41.78 12.01 -39.72
N SER A 56 41.58 11.22 -40.78
CA SER A 56 40.60 11.55 -41.83
C SER A 56 39.15 11.44 -41.35
N LEU A 57 38.79 10.57 -40.40
CA LEU A 57 37.46 10.54 -39.79
C LEU A 57 37.23 11.75 -38.87
N GLY A 58 38.22 12.12 -38.07
CA GLY A 58 38.18 13.32 -37.23
C GLY A 58 38.11 14.59 -38.08
N GLN A 59 38.86 14.62 -39.18
CA GLN A 59 38.83 15.70 -40.16
C GLN A 59 37.50 15.70 -40.94
N ALA A 60 36.93 14.55 -41.28
CA ALA A 60 35.60 14.46 -41.89
C ALA A 60 34.49 14.89 -40.92
N LEU A 61 34.59 14.59 -39.62
CA LEU A 61 33.66 15.09 -38.60
C LEU A 61 33.81 16.61 -38.42
N TYR A 62 35.05 17.10 -38.43
CA TYR A 62 35.33 18.53 -38.37
C TYR A 62 34.76 19.25 -39.61
N ASP A 63 35.05 18.74 -40.80
CA ASP A 63 34.53 19.22 -42.08
C ASP A 63 32.99 19.14 -42.11
N PHE A 64 32.39 18.10 -41.53
CA PHE A 64 30.94 17.99 -41.38
C PHE A 64 30.36 19.06 -40.46
N VAL A 65 31.01 19.36 -39.33
CA VAL A 65 30.61 20.44 -38.41
C VAL A 65 30.80 21.81 -39.05
N THR A 66 31.92 22.03 -39.75
CA THR A 66 32.19 23.25 -40.50
C THR A 66 31.19 23.44 -41.64
N PHE A 67 30.84 22.36 -42.35
CA PHE A 67 29.80 22.37 -43.37
C PHE A 67 28.41 22.68 -42.79
N LEU A 68 28.06 22.10 -41.64
CA LEU A 68 26.81 22.40 -40.94
C LEU A 68 26.75 23.87 -40.51
N ALA A 69 27.86 24.41 -39.98
CA ALA A 69 27.98 25.82 -39.61
C ALA A 69 27.88 26.75 -40.82
N PHE A 70 28.53 26.40 -41.94
CA PHE A 70 28.41 27.14 -43.20
C PHE A 70 26.96 27.15 -43.71
N LEU A 71 26.29 26.00 -43.71
CA LEU A 71 24.89 25.90 -44.11
C LEU A 71 23.97 26.73 -43.20
N LEU A 72 24.22 26.74 -41.89
CA LEU A 72 23.49 27.59 -40.96
C LEU A 72 23.68 29.07 -41.30
N CYS A 73 24.89 29.49 -41.64
CA CYS A 73 25.15 30.85 -42.11
C CYS A 73 24.39 31.18 -43.40
N VAL A 74 24.37 30.26 -44.38
CA VAL A 74 23.63 30.43 -45.64
C VAL A 74 22.12 30.52 -45.41
N VAL A 75 21.56 29.67 -44.54
CA VAL A 75 20.13 29.69 -44.18
C VAL A 75 19.76 30.98 -43.45
N CYS A 76 20.58 31.42 -42.49
CA CYS A 76 20.40 32.68 -41.78
C CYS A 76 20.45 33.88 -42.74
N PHE A 77 21.40 33.88 -43.68
CA PHE A 77 21.53 34.92 -44.69
C PHE A 77 20.33 34.95 -45.66
N TRP A 78 19.93 33.79 -46.18
CA TRP A 78 18.74 33.68 -47.04
C TRP A 78 17.45 34.09 -46.32
N ARG A 79 17.34 33.78 -45.03
CA ARG A 79 16.21 34.18 -44.20
C ARG A 79 16.20 35.68 -43.96
N LEU A 80 17.35 36.31 -43.73
CA LEU A 80 17.47 37.78 -43.64
C LEU A 80 17.01 38.45 -44.93
N ILE A 81 17.40 37.93 -46.10
CA ILE A 81 16.91 38.41 -47.40
C ILE A 81 15.40 38.21 -47.52
N SER A 82 14.89 37.05 -47.15
CA SER A 82 13.44 36.74 -47.21
C SER A 82 12.63 37.66 -46.30
N ILE A 83 13.13 37.94 -45.10
CA ILE A 83 12.56 38.90 -44.15
C ILE A 83 12.61 40.31 -44.75
N ALA A 84 13.72 40.75 -45.33
CA ALA A 84 13.83 42.07 -45.96
C ALA A 84 12.87 42.23 -47.16
N LEU A 85 12.74 41.20 -48.00
CA LEU A 85 11.81 41.19 -49.14
C LEU A 85 10.35 41.17 -48.69
N ALA A 86 10.02 40.44 -47.61
CA ALA A 86 8.69 40.44 -47.00
C ALA A 86 8.36 41.78 -46.33
N ALA A 87 9.35 42.42 -45.70
CA ALA A 87 9.21 43.75 -45.09
C ALA A 87 8.82 44.79 -46.14
N ASN A 88 9.46 44.75 -47.31
CA ASN A 88 9.21 45.70 -48.39
C ASN A 88 7.81 45.56 -49.02
N ARG A 89 7.18 44.39 -48.91
CA ARG A 89 5.86 44.12 -49.51
C ARG A 89 4.68 44.31 -48.55
N SER A 90 4.92 44.40 -47.25
CA SER A 90 3.87 44.41 -46.23
C SER A 90 3.61 45.82 -45.67
N LYS A 91 2.34 46.14 -45.37
CA LYS A 91 2.00 47.42 -44.73
C LYS A 91 2.66 47.51 -43.34
N PRO A 92 3.22 48.67 -42.94
CA PRO A 92 4.08 48.80 -41.75
C PRO A 92 3.42 48.41 -40.42
N THR A 93 2.08 48.41 -40.35
CA THR A 93 1.31 47.99 -39.17
C THR A 93 1.19 46.47 -39.03
N LYS A 94 1.18 45.70 -40.13
CA LYS A 94 1.18 44.23 -40.10
C LYS A 94 2.57 43.67 -39.81
N TRP A 95 3.61 44.31 -40.35
CA TRP A 95 5.00 43.89 -40.18
C TRP A 95 5.43 43.75 -38.71
N ARG A 96 4.96 44.65 -37.84
CA ARG A 96 5.27 44.63 -36.39
C ARG A 96 4.78 43.37 -35.68
N LYS A 97 3.69 42.75 -36.15
CA LYS A 97 3.16 41.49 -35.59
C LYS A 97 3.80 40.26 -36.23
N GLU A 98 4.20 40.35 -37.49
CA GLU A 98 4.79 39.22 -38.24
C GLU A 98 6.29 39.03 -37.97
N LEU A 99 7.03 40.09 -37.63
CA LEU A 99 8.47 40.02 -37.35
C LEU A 99 8.86 38.99 -36.26
N PRO A 100 8.24 38.95 -35.06
CA PRO A 100 8.58 37.94 -34.06
C PRO A 100 8.21 36.53 -34.50
N LEU A 101 7.13 36.35 -35.28
CA LEU A 101 6.76 35.06 -35.84
C LEU A 101 7.77 34.59 -36.90
N GLN A 102 8.26 35.50 -37.75
CA GLN A 102 9.28 35.21 -38.75
C GLN A 102 10.64 34.90 -38.10
N ALA A 103 10.99 35.56 -36.99
CA ALA A 103 12.19 35.25 -36.21
C ALA A 103 12.09 33.87 -35.55
N PHE A 104 10.94 33.54 -34.96
CA PHE A 104 10.67 32.21 -34.39
C PHE A 104 10.71 31.11 -35.46
N LEU A 105 10.12 31.35 -36.64
CA LEU A 105 10.20 30.42 -37.76
C LEU A 105 11.61 30.29 -38.33
N GLY A 106 12.43 31.33 -38.25
CA GLY A 106 13.85 31.26 -38.60
C GLY A 106 14.62 30.29 -37.69
N PHE A 107 14.31 30.24 -36.39
CA PHE A 107 14.86 29.24 -35.48
C PHE A 107 14.42 27.82 -35.85
N ILE A 108 13.14 27.63 -36.22
CA ILE A 108 12.65 26.32 -36.69
C ILE A 108 13.28 25.94 -38.04
N ASP A 109 13.49 26.87 -38.97
CA ASP A 109 14.17 26.62 -40.24
C ASP A 109 15.60 26.13 -40.03
N VAL A 110 16.33 26.78 -39.13
CA VAL A 110 17.68 26.39 -38.70
C VAL A 110 17.71 24.96 -38.17
N LEU A 111 16.70 24.53 -37.41
CA LEU A 111 16.60 23.16 -36.90
C LEU A 111 16.15 22.16 -37.98
N THR A 112 15.21 22.56 -38.85
CA THR A 112 14.62 21.68 -39.87
C THR A 112 15.46 21.52 -41.12
N PHE A 113 16.42 22.41 -41.39
CA PHE A 113 17.26 22.33 -42.58
C PHE A 113 18.28 21.19 -42.54
N PRO A 114 19.04 20.95 -41.45
CA PRO A 114 19.85 19.72 -41.31
C PRO A 114 19.01 18.45 -41.44
N PHE A 115 17.78 18.50 -40.93
CA PHE A 115 16.81 17.43 -41.04
C PHE A 115 16.37 17.21 -42.50
N LEU A 116 16.07 18.27 -43.24
CA LEU A 116 15.80 18.20 -44.68
C LEU A 116 16.99 17.59 -45.42
N LEU A 117 18.22 18.00 -45.11
CA LEU A 117 19.44 17.40 -45.67
C LEU A 117 19.58 15.92 -45.34
N LEU A 118 19.33 15.53 -44.10
CA LEU A 118 19.33 14.13 -43.67
C LEU A 118 18.25 13.32 -44.40
N SER A 119 17.10 13.93 -44.71
CA SER A 119 16.03 13.25 -45.44
C SER A 119 16.41 12.91 -46.88
N PHE A 120 17.35 13.64 -47.49
CA PHE A 120 17.92 13.28 -48.80
C PHE A 120 18.78 12.01 -48.75
N LEU A 121 19.29 11.60 -47.58
CA LEU A 121 19.98 10.30 -47.44
C LEU A 121 19.01 9.11 -47.59
N PHE A 122 17.72 9.33 -47.31
CA PHE A 122 16.67 8.33 -47.49
C PHE A 122 16.03 8.52 -48.86
N PHE A 123 16.76 8.19 -49.94
CA PHE A 123 16.35 8.47 -51.31
C PHE A 123 14.93 7.96 -51.66
N TRP A 124 14.50 6.84 -51.05
CA TRP A 124 13.15 6.29 -51.22
C TRP A 124 12.04 7.10 -50.56
N ARG A 125 12.36 8.01 -49.62
CA ARG A 125 11.42 8.94 -48.98
C ARG A 125 11.38 10.32 -49.64
N ILE A 126 12.38 10.66 -50.47
CA ILE A 126 12.40 11.92 -51.25
C ILE A 126 11.13 12.05 -52.10
N HIS A 127 10.70 10.97 -52.78
CA HIS A 127 9.50 10.99 -53.60
C HIS A 127 8.22 11.31 -52.79
N TYR A 128 8.11 10.76 -51.58
CA TYR A 128 7.00 11.03 -50.67
C TYR A 128 7.01 12.49 -50.17
N MET A 129 8.19 13.03 -49.85
CA MET A 129 8.32 14.44 -49.51
C MET A 129 7.91 15.34 -50.67
N PHE A 130 8.42 15.10 -51.89
CA PHE A 130 8.02 15.88 -53.07
C PHE A 130 6.51 15.85 -53.30
N HIS A 131 5.86 14.70 -53.13
CA HIS A 131 4.41 14.59 -53.23
C HIS A 131 3.68 15.39 -52.14
N LEU A 132 4.18 15.39 -50.90
CA LEU A 132 3.63 16.22 -49.81
C LEU A 132 3.83 17.72 -50.10
N PHE A 133 5.03 18.10 -50.54
CA PHE A 133 5.36 19.47 -50.95
C PHE A 133 4.46 19.92 -52.10
N SER A 134 4.30 19.11 -53.15
CA SER A 134 3.48 19.46 -54.31
C SER A 134 2.00 19.59 -53.95
N LYS A 135 1.50 18.71 -53.08
CA LYS A 135 0.12 18.77 -52.61
C LYS A 135 -0.16 20.06 -51.84
N GLU A 136 0.72 20.42 -50.89
CA GLU A 136 0.56 21.63 -50.09
C GLU A 136 0.74 22.92 -50.93
N LEU A 137 1.64 22.89 -51.92
CA LEU A 137 1.86 23.99 -52.86
C LEU A 137 0.65 24.20 -53.78
N SER A 138 -0.01 23.11 -54.21
CA SER A 138 -1.18 23.16 -55.09
C SER A 138 -2.45 23.69 -54.41
N SER A 139 -2.55 23.58 -53.07
CA SER A 139 -3.72 23.99 -52.31
C SER A 139 -3.78 25.48 -51.93
N SER A 140 -2.78 26.29 -52.33
CA SER A 140 -2.71 27.71 -51.94
C SER A 140 -2.67 28.64 -53.15
N THR A 141 -3.73 29.42 -53.37
CA THR A 141 -3.81 30.46 -54.41
C THR A 141 -2.86 31.66 -54.17
N GLU A 142 -2.23 31.75 -53.00
CA GLU A 142 -1.16 32.71 -52.66
C GLU A 142 0.18 31.99 -52.43
N ALA A 143 0.56 31.15 -53.39
CA ALA A 143 1.58 30.10 -53.26
C ALA A 143 2.98 30.58 -52.78
N GLY A 144 3.37 31.83 -53.06
CA GLY A 144 4.70 32.33 -52.72
C GLY A 144 4.89 32.71 -51.25
N TYR A 145 3.88 33.31 -50.61
CA TYR A 145 4.02 33.88 -49.26
C TYR A 145 3.70 32.87 -48.15
N LYS A 146 2.78 31.93 -48.40
CA LYS A 146 2.40 30.92 -47.39
C LYS A 146 3.43 29.80 -47.23
N CYS A 147 4.24 29.52 -48.25
CA CYS A 147 5.25 28.47 -48.19
C CYS A 147 6.36 28.80 -47.17
N THR A 148 6.78 30.06 -47.07
CA THR A 148 7.83 30.51 -46.13
C THR A 148 7.36 30.55 -44.67
N VAL A 149 6.04 30.50 -44.43
CA VAL A 149 5.40 30.60 -43.10
C VAL A 149 4.68 29.30 -42.68
N SER A 150 4.55 28.31 -43.57
CA SER A 150 3.84 27.06 -43.30
C SER A 150 4.58 26.19 -42.28
N VAL A 151 4.07 26.17 -41.03
CA VAL A 151 4.45 25.22 -39.98
C VAL A 151 4.17 23.75 -40.40
N PRO A 152 3.08 23.42 -41.12
CA PRO A 152 2.81 22.06 -41.59
C PRO A 152 3.94 21.41 -42.39
N ILE A 153 4.57 22.16 -43.30
CA ILE A 153 5.68 21.66 -44.14
C ILE A 153 6.87 21.24 -43.26
N ARG A 154 7.22 22.08 -42.29
CA ARG A 154 8.31 21.82 -41.33
C ARG A 154 8.01 20.62 -40.43
N GLY A 155 6.76 20.50 -40.00
CA GLY A 155 6.28 19.31 -39.28
C GLY A 155 6.40 18.03 -40.12
N CYS A 156 6.10 18.10 -41.42
CA CYS A 156 6.23 16.96 -42.33
C CYS A 156 7.69 16.51 -42.51
N ILE A 157 8.65 17.45 -42.58
CA ILE A 157 10.09 17.12 -42.66
C ILE A 157 10.54 16.37 -41.39
N ILE A 158 10.19 16.89 -40.21
CA ILE A 158 10.53 16.27 -38.92
C ILE A 158 9.91 14.87 -38.80
N LEU A 159 8.61 14.74 -39.12
CA LEU A 159 7.91 13.45 -39.08
C LEU A 159 8.52 12.43 -40.04
N THR A 160 8.95 12.85 -41.23
CA THR A 160 9.56 11.94 -42.23
C THR A 160 10.87 11.35 -41.71
N ILE A 161 11.65 12.12 -40.96
CA ILE A 161 12.92 11.66 -40.36
C ILE A 161 12.68 10.78 -39.16
N LEU A 162 11.76 11.14 -38.27
CA LEU A 162 11.39 10.28 -37.15
C LEU A 162 10.91 8.92 -37.65
N GLN A 163 10.15 8.89 -38.74
CA GLN A 163 9.76 7.65 -39.39
C GLN A 163 10.95 6.91 -40.03
N GLY A 164 11.87 7.62 -40.68
CA GLY A 164 13.10 7.03 -41.23
C GLY A 164 13.98 6.40 -40.14
N LEU A 165 14.18 7.09 -39.02
CA LEU A 165 14.90 6.58 -37.85
C LEU A 165 14.20 5.36 -37.24
N ALA A 166 12.87 5.33 -37.21
CA ALA A 166 12.12 4.17 -36.74
C ALA A 166 12.18 2.96 -37.69
N ASP A 167 12.42 3.18 -38.99
CA ASP A 167 12.56 2.10 -39.97
C ASP A 167 13.94 1.43 -39.92
N ILE A 168 14.99 2.13 -39.46
CA ILE A 168 16.36 1.60 -39.39
C ILE A 168 16.45 0.33 -38.52
N PRO A 169 15.95 0.30 -37.26
CA PRO A 169 15.97 -0.92 -36.47
C PRO A 169 15.19 -2.06 -37.11
N VAL A 170 14.03 -1.76 -37.71
CA VAL A 170 13.20 -2.77 -38.37
C VAL A 170 13.95 -3.40 -39.55
N PHE A 171 14.59 -2.58 -40.38
CA PHE A 171 15.41 -3.06 -41.50
C PHE A 171 16.61 -3.86 -41.01
N LEU A 172 17.36 -3.34 -40.03
CA LEU A 172 18.55 -3.98 -39.49
C LEU A 172 18.23 -5.32 -38.82
N PHE A 173 17.23 -5.36 -37.93
CA PHE A 173 16.81 -6.62 -37.28
C PHE A 173 16.24 -7.60 -38.29
N THR A 174 15.38 -7.17 -39.21
CA THR A 174 14.84 -8.10 -40.20
C THR A 174 15.95 -8.67 -41.07
N THR A 175 16.92 -7.86 -41.49
CA THR A 175 18.07 -8.33 -42.27
C THR A 175 18.89 -9.33 -41.45
N LEU A 176 19.27 -8.98 -40.22
CA LEU A 176 20.03 -9.85 -39.31
C LEU A 176 19.33 -11.20 -39.07
N PHE A 177 18.06 -11.20 -38.69
CA PHE A 177 17.30 -12.43 -38.41
C PHE A 177 17.00 -13.23 -39.69
N CYS A 178 16.82 -12.57 -40.83
CA CYS A 178 16.69 -13.27 -42.11
C CYS A 178 18.03 -13.88 -42.57
N THR A 179 19.18 -13.39 -42.12
CA THR A 179 20.48 -14.04 -42.35
C THR A 179 20.59 -15.37 -41.61
N PHE A 180 20.08 -15.46 -40.38
CA PHE A 180 20.00 -16.73 -39.63
C PHE A 180 18.97 -17.72 -40.19
N VAL A 181 18.03 -17.22 -40.98
CA VAL A 181 16.93 -18.00 -41.55
C VAL A 181 16.86 -17.70 -43.06
N PRO A 182 17.85 -18.15 -43.87
CA PRO A 182 18.08 -17.63 -45.22
C PRO A 182 16.87 -17.71 -46.16
N TRP A 183 16.03 -18.73 -46.00
CA TRP A 183 14.79 -18.86 -46.78
C TRP A 183 13.80 -17.70 -46.54
N ARG A 184 13.81 -17.07 -45.37
CA ARG A 184 12.98 -15.89 -45.06
C ARG A 184 13.46 -14.65 -45.81
N PHE A 185 14.75 -14.52 -46.06
CA PHE A 185 15.31 -13.42 -46.85
C PHE A 185 14.74 -13.45 -48.28
N TYR A 186 14.74 -14.63 -48.91
CA TYR A 186 14.14 -14.80 -50.24
C TYR A 186 12.66 -14.39 -50.29
N TYR A 187 11.85 -14.85 -49.32
CA TYR A 187 10.44 -14.46 -49.24
C TYR A 187 10.21 -12.99 -48.88
N LEU A 188 11.19 -12.34 -48.24
CA LEU A 188 11.14 -10.91 -47.97
C LEU A 188 11.35 -10.13 -49.27
N VAL A 189 12.39 -10.46 -50.04
CA VAL A 189 12.67 -9.84 -51.35
C VAL A 189 11.47 -9.96 -52.29
N GLN A 190 10.91 -11.17 -52.47
CA GLN A 190 9.72 -11.37 -53.30
C GLN A 190 8.49 -10.55 -52.85
N LYS A 191 8.33 -10.34 -51.54
CA LYS A 191 7.20 -9.54 -51.02
C LYS A 191 7.45 -8.05 -51.18
N LEU A 192 8.69 -7.60 -51.16
CA LEU A 192 9.04 -6.20 -51.36
C LEU A 192 8.84 -5.78 -52.81
N GLU A 193 9.22 -6.62 -53.78
CA GLU A 193 9.00 -6.37 -55.22
C GLU A 193 7.52 -6.12 -55.56
N LYS A 194 6.61 -6.81 -54.88
CA LYS A 194 5.16 -6.72 -55.14
C LYS A 194 4.48 -5.50 -54.48
N ARG A 195 5.19 -4.72 -53.65
CA ARG A 195 4.58 -3.64 -52.85
C ARG A 195 4.98 -2.27 -53.40
N LYS A 196 3.99 -1.52 -53.87
CA LYS A 196 4.16 -0.14 -54.36
C LYS A 196 4.20 0.91 -53.25
N SER A 197 3.82 0.57 -52.01
CA SER A 197 3.76 1.52 -50.88
C SER A 197 4.77 1.20 -49.78
N ILE A 198 5.34 2.25 -49.17
CA ILE A 198 6.33 2.17 -48.08
C ILE A 198 5.73 1.49 -46.83
N SER A 199 4.48 1.80 -46.51
CA SER A 199 3.76 1.13 -45.40
C SER A 199 3.59 -0.37 -45.65
N GLY A 200 3.33 -0.77 -46.91
CA GLY A 200 3.26 -2.16 -47.32
C GLY A 200 4.61 -2.87 -47.22
N ALA A 201 5.71 -2.20 -47.55
CA ALA A 201 7.07 -2.72 -47.38
C ALA A 201 7.41 -2.93 -45.89
N ARG A 202 7.12 -1.95 -45.03
CA ARG A 202 7.35 -2.05 -43.57
C ARG A 202 6.56 -3.21 -42.94
N ALA A 203 5.31 -3.40 -43.33
CA ALA A 203 4.50 -4.53 -42.88
C ALA A 203 5.09 -5.87 -43.35
N ALA A 204 5.69 -5.93 -44.54
CA ALA A 204 6.38 -7.12 -45.03
C ALA A 204 7.64 -7.44 -44.20
N PHE A 205 8.46 -6.43 -43.87
CA PHE A 205 9.63 -6.59 -43.00
C PHE A 205 9.24 -7.13 -41.62
N LEU A 206 8.31 -6.46 -40.92
CA LEU A 206 7.88 -6.89 -39.58
C LEU A 206 7.28 -8.31 -39.59
N LYS A 207 6.49 -8.65 -40.61
CA LYS A 207 5.90 -9.99 -40.74
C LYS A 207 6.98 -11.06 -40.94
N GLN A 208 8.03 -10.78 -41.72
CA GLN A 208 9.12 -11.74 -41.92
C GLN A 208 10.02 -11.84 -40.69
N LEU A 209 10.27 -10.73 -39.98
CA LEU A 209 10.98 -10.74 -38.70
C LEU A 209 10.28 -11.66 -37.68
N ALA A 210 8.96 -11.52 -37.50
CA ALA A 210 8.19 -12.39 -36.61
C ALA A 210 8.27 -13.87 -37.02
N TYR A 211 8.24 -14.15 -38.33
CA TYR A 211 8.38 -15.52 -38.81
C TYR A 211 9.79 -16.09 -38.67
N ALA A 212 10.84 -15.26 -38.79
CA ALA A 212 12.21 -15.68 -38.58
C ALA A 212 12.47 -16.02 -37.10
N LEU A 213 11.97 -15.18 -36.18
CA LEU A 213 12.04 -15.46 -34.74
C LEU A 213 11.32 -16.77 -34.36
N LEU A 214 10.14 -17.00 -34.93
CA LEU A 214 9.39 -18.23 -34.70
C LEU A 214 10.10 -19.47 -35.28
N ASP A 215 10.71 -19.35 -36.47
CA ASP A 215 11.52 -20.42 -37.06
C ASP A 215 12.72 -20.75 -36.16
N LEU A 216 13.43 -19.73 -35.66
CA LEU A 216 14.57 -19.90 -34.76
C LEU A 216 14.18 -20.62 -33.45
N ALA A 217 13.05 -20.22 -32.84
CA ALA A 217 12.51 -20.87 -31.64
C ALA A 217 12.15 -22.35 -31.91
N CYS A 218 11.60 -22.66 -33.09
CA CYS A 218 11.33 -24.03 -33.49
C CYS A 218 12.62 -24.82 -33.76
N CYS A 219 13.67 -24.22 -34.31
CA CYS A 219 14.96 -24.89 -34.45
C CYS A 219 15.53 -25.28 -33.08
N LEU A 220 15.49 -24.37 -32.10
CA LEU A 220 15.91 -24.65 -30.72
C LEU A 220 15.05 -25.73 -30.07
N GLY A 221 13.72 -25.67 -30.22
CA GLY A 221 12.82 -26.71 -29.72
C GLY A 221 13.06 -28.08 -30.39
N GLY A 222 13.40 -28.09 -31.67
CA GLY A 222 13.80 -29.30 -32.40
C GLY A 222 15.07 -29.92 -31.83
N LEU A 223 16.10 -29.11 -31.56
CA LEU A 223 17.34 -29.56 -30.92
C LEU A 223 17.07 -30.17 -29.53
N PHE A 224 16.20 -29.55 -28.74
CA PHE A 224 15.78 -30.09 -27.44
C PHE A 224 15.10 -31.46 -27.57
N ILE A 225 14.19 -31.62 -28.53
CA ILE A 225 13.52 -32.92 -28.78
C ILE A 225 14.52 -33.98 -29.24
N ILE A 226 15.46 -33.62 -30.11
CA ILE A 226 16.52 -34.54 -30.57
C ILE A 226 17.33 -35.06 -29.37
N GLY A 227 17.65 -34.18 -28.41
CA GLY A 227 18.34 -34.55 -27.18
C GLY A 227 17.61 -35.58 -26.31
N THR A 228 16.29 -35.72 -26.44
CA THR A 228 15.54 -36.73 -25.67
C THR A 228 15.69 -38.16 -26.18
N VAL A 229 16.25 -38.38 -27.37
CA VAL A 229 16.42 -39.68 -28.06
C VAL A 229 15.10 -40.38 -28.40
N TYR A 230 14.17 -40.56 -27.45
CA TYR A 230 12.93 -41.32 -27.64
C TYR A 230 11.88 -40.59 -28.49
N ARG A 231 11.84 -39.24 -28.50
CA ARG A 231 10.93 -38.45 -29.38
C ARG A 231 11.57 -38.02 -30.70
N ALA A 232 12.87 -38.21 -30.88
CA ALA A 232 13.56 -37.80 -32.09
C ALA A 232 12.97 -38.45 -33.37
N PRO A 233 12.67 -39.76 -33.42
CA PRO A 233 12.06 -40.38 -34.60
C PRO A 233 10.69 -39.79 -34.94
N VAL A 234 9.87 -39.49 -33.93
CA VAL A 234 8.55 -38.88 -34.09
C VAL A 234 8.67 -37.48 -34.70
N LEU A 235 9.66 -36.70 -34.25
CA LEU A 235 9.96 -35.39 -34.83
C LEU A 235 10.34 -35.50 -36.31
N PHE A 236 11.25 -36.41 -36.68
CA PHE A 236 11.68 -36.57 -38.06
C PHE A 236 10.51 -36.98 -38.98
N VAL A 237 9.67 -37.92 -38.55
CA VAL A 237 8.46 -38.31 -39.30
C VAL A 237 7.49 -37.15 -39.43
N ALA A 238 7.27 -36.38 -38.36
CA ALA A 238 6.36 -35.22 -38.38
C ALA A 238 6.88 -34.10 -39.29
N LEU A 239 8.18 -33.84 -39.29
CA LEU A 239 8.82 -32.86 -40.18
C LEU A 239 8.79 -33.30 -41.64
N TYR A 240 9.02 -34.59 -41.92
CA TYR A 240 8.97 -35.16 -43.27
C TYR A 240 7.55 -35.10 -43.87
N ARG A 241 6.52 -35.42 -43.09
CA ARG A 241 5.11 -35.38 -43.52
C ARG A 241 4.53 -33.97 -43.68
N ALA A 242 5.18 -32.96 -43.11
CA ALA A 242 4.68 -31.60 -43.15
C ALA A 242 5.08 -30.89 -44.45
N ASP A 243 4.09 -30.74 -45.34
CA ASP A 243 4.16 -30.02 -46.61
C ASP A 243 4.35 -28.50 -46.46
N ARG A 244 3.85 -27.92 -45.35
CA ARG A 244 3.92 -26.48 -45.07
C ARG A 244 4.78 -26.17 -43.85
N GLY A 245 5.52 -25.06 -43.91
CA GLY A 245 6.34 -24.58 -42.79
C GLY A 245 5.54 -24.33 -41.50
N SER A 246 4.27 -23.92 -41.58
CA SER A 246 3.42 -23.76 -40.39
C SER A 246 3.16 -25.09 -39.67
N LYS A 247 2.92 -26.18 -40.43
CA LYS A 247 2.73 -27.51 -39.85
C LYS A 247 4.01 -28.04 -39.21
N ARG A 248 5.18 -27.77 -39.82
CA ARG A 248 6.49 -28.12 -39.23
C ARG A 248 6.70 -27.46 -37.86
N ARG A 249 6.44 -26.15 -37.77
CA ARG A 249 6.53 -25.40 -36.50
C ARG A 249 5.59 -25.94 -35.45
N PHE A 250 4.33 -26.20 -35.82
CA PHE A 250 3.34 -26.74 -34.91
C PHE A 250 3.74 -28.13 -34.39
N ALA A 251 4.27 -28.99 -35.26
CA ALA A 251 4.75 -30.32 -34.86
C ALA A 251 5.88 -30.24 -33.82
N VAL A 252 6.85 -29.35 -34.03
CA VAL A 252 7.93 -29.11 -33.05
C VAL A 252 7.35 -28.63 -31.72
N LEU A 253 6.52 -27.58 -31.73
CA LEU A 253 5.96 -27.00 -30.51
C LEU A 253 5.07 -27.99 -29.75
N ALA A 254 4.27 -28.80 -30.45
CA ALA A 254 3.45 -29.84 -29.86
C ALA A 254 4.31 -30.91 -29.16
N LEU A 255 5.40 -31.33 -29.78
CA LEU A 255 6.32 -32.31 -29.19
C LEU A 255 7.08 -31.76 -27.98
N VAL A 256 7.53 -30.50 -28.00
CA VAL A 256 8.09 -29.84 -26.82
C VAL A 256 7.06 -29.80 -25.68
N GLY A 257 5.82 -29.42 -25.99
CA GLY A 257 4.72 -29.39 -25.01
C GLY A 257 4.45 -30.77 -24.39
N LEU A 258 4.46 -31.83 -25.20
CA LEU A 258 4.30 -33.20 -24.71
C LEU A 258 5.44 -33.61 -23.77
N ILE A 259 6.70 -33.34 -24.12
CA ILE A 259 7.85 -33.67 -23.24
C ILE A 259 7.73 -32.95 -21.89
N LEU A 260 7.35 -31.68 -21.88
CA LEU A 260 7.14 -30.92 -20.64
C LEU A 260 5.99 -31.50 -19.80
N PHE A 261 4.89 -31.88 -20.46
CA PHE A 261 3.76 -32.52 -19.80
C PHE A 261 4.15 -33.87 -19.16
N GLU A 262 4.93 -34.67 -19.87
CA GLU A 262 5.46 -35.94 -19.37
C GLU A 262 6.35 -35.77 -18.14
N LEU A 263 7.26 -34.79 -18.17
CA LEU A 263 8.14 -34.51 -17.04
C LEU A 263 7.35 -34.15 -15.78
N ILE A 264 6.29 -33.34 -15.94
CA ILE A 264 5.46 -32.87 -14.83
C ILE A 264 4.56 -33.98 -14.29
N LEU A 265 3.99 -34.83 -15.16
CA LEU A 265 2.96 -35.77 -14.75
C LEU A 265 3.51 -37.15 -14.38
N ILE A 266 4.50 -37.66 -15.11
CA ILE A 266 5.02 -39.01 -14.93
C ILE A 266 5.92 -39.10 -13.70
N LEU A 267 6.81 -38.13 -13.50
CA LEU A 267 7.80 -38.19 -12.42
C LEU A 267 7.13 -38.26 -11.03
N PRO A 268 6.15 -37.39 -10.67
CA PRO A 268 5.47 -37.49 -9.38
C PRO A 268 4.58 -38.73 -9.27
N SER A 269 3.91 -39.10 -10.37
CA SER A 269 3.03 -40.28 -10.38
C SER A 269 3.80 -41.57 -10.17
N LEU A 270 5.00 -41.69 -10.75
CA LEU A 270 5.89 -42.83 -10.51
C LEU A 270 6.36 -42.87 -9.06
N ILE A 271 6.85 -41.75 -8.52
CA ILE A 271 7.30 -41.67 -7.11
C ILE A 271 6.18 -42.14 -6.17
N LEU A 272 4.96 -41.65 -6.40
CA LEU A 272 3.80 -41.94 -5.56
C LEU A 272 3.34 -43.42 -5.66
N VAL A 273 3.45 -44.02 -6.85
CA VAL A 273 3.18 -45.45 -7.03
C VAL A 273 4.30 -46.32 -6.43
N PHE A 274 5.56 -45.93 -6.57
CA PHE A 274 6.69 -46.68 -6.02
C PHE A 274 6.68 -46.70 -4.49
N ILE A 275 6.38 -45.55 -3.85
CA ILE A 275 6.29 -45.47 -2.38
C ILE A 275 5.20 -46.40 -1.84
N THR A 276 4.11 -46.61 -2.57
CA THR A 276 2.99 -47.37 -2.03
C THR A 276 3.13 -48.88 -2.16
N VAL A 277 4.12 -49.43 -2.88
CA VAL A 277 4.45 -50.88 -3.05
C VAL A 277 3.27 -51.76 -3.51
N TYR A 278 2.13 -51.77 -2.81
CA TYR A 278 0.91 -52.53 -3.08
C TYR A 278 0.22 -52.21 -4.43
N ARG A 279 0.51 -51.07 -5.05
CA ARG A 279 -0.02 -50.71 -6.39
C ARG A 279 0.91 -51.08 -7.54
N ILE A 280 2.19 -51.34 -7.27
CA ILE A 280 3.20 -51.67 -8.28
C ILE A 280 2.76 -52.90 -9.12
N PRO A 281 2.31 -54.03 -8.53
CA PRO A 281 1.89 -55.19 -9.33
C PRO A 281 0.71 -54.90 -10.26
N LYS A 282 -0.21 -54.01 -9.84
CA LYS A 282 -1.37 -53.62 -10.67
C LYS A 282 -0.97 -52.74 -11.84
N LEU A 283 0.01 -51.86 -11.66
CA LEU A 283 0.58 -51.07 -12.75
C LEU A 283 1.29 -51.98 -13.76
N PHE A 284 2.10 -52.93 -13.28
CA PHE A 284 2.81 -53.91 -14.12
C PHE A 284 1.87 -54.84 -14.90
N ASN A 285 0.84 -55.38 -14.26
CA ASN A 285 -0.11 -56.24 -14.96
C ASN A 285 -0.86 -55.46 -16.05
N LYS A 286 -1.31 -54.24 -15.74
CA LYS A 286 -1.94 -53.36 -16.73
C LYS A 286 -0.97 -52.93 -17.85
N SER A 287 0.32 -52.74 -17.59
CA SER A 287 1.27 -52.38 -18.65
C SER A 287 1.61 -53.58 -19.54
N ARG A 288 1.66 -54.79 -18.98
CA ARG A 288 1.91 -56.04 -19.73
C ARG A 288 0.82 -56.35 -20.74
N ASP A 289 -0.44 -56.12 -20.38
CA ASP A 289 -1.59 -56.36 -21.27
C ASP A 289 -1.59 -55.47 -22.53
N LEU A 290 -0.81 -54.37 -22.54
CA LEU A 290 -0.68 -53.50 -23.72
C LEU A 290 0.38 -53.97 -24.71
N GLY A 291 1.41 -54.69 -24.26
CA GLY A 291 2.50 -55.15 -25.13
C GLY A 291 2.03 -56.12 -26.22
N GLY A 292 0.84 -56.71 -26.09
CA GLY A 292 0.22 -57.55 -27.11
C GLY A 292 -0.48 -56.79 -28.25
N ALA A 293 -0.86 -55.52 -28.03
CA ALA A 293 -1.64 -54.73 -28.99
C ALA A 293 -0.79 -53.81 -29.89
N GLU A 294 0.53 -53.77 -29.67
CA GLU A 294 1.47 -52.86 -30.35
C GLU A 294 2.05 -53.44 -31.66
N ARG A 295 1.59 -54.63 -32.09
CA ARG A 295 2.09 -55.33 -33.29
C ARG A 295 1.58 -54.76 -34.62
N ASP A 296 0.57 -53.89 -34.63
CA ASP A 296 -0.12 -53.45 -35.85
C ASP A 296 0.33 -52.08 -36.41
N GLY A 297 1.47 -51.54 -35.95
CA GLY A 297 2.11 -50.38 -36.58
C GLY A 297 1.40 -49.02 -36.44
N GLU A 298 0.23 -48.98 -35.78
CA GLU A 298 -0.35 -47.73 -35.30
C GLU A 298 0.48 -47.21 -34.13
N ILE A 299 1.07 -46.02 -34.30
CA ILE A 299 1.76 -45.26 -33.27
C ILE A 299 0.72 -44.91 -32.19
N SER A 300 0.54 -45.83 -31.24
CA SER A 300 -0.51 -45.70 -30.25
C SER A 300 -0.13 -44.65 -29.21
N GLU A 301 -1.08 -43.76 -28.95
CA GLU A 301 -1.07 -42.65 -28.00
C GLU A 301 -0.52 -42.98 -26.59
N PRO A 302 -0.22 -41.97 -25.73
CA PRO A 302 0.40 -42.11 -24.40
C PRO A 302 -0.42 -42.90 -23.34
N LYS A 303 -0.73 -44.17 -23.61
CA LYS A 303 -1.55 -45.06 -22.76
C LYS A 303 -0.85 -45.41 -21.45
N PHE A 304 0.49 -45.51 -21.43
CA PHE A 304 1.24 -45.78 -20.21
C PHE A 304 1.14 -44.64 -19.20
N GLN A 305 1.30 -43.41 -19.67
CA GLN A 305 1.32 -42.19 -18.84
C GLN A 305 -0.04 -41.97 -18.18
N PHE A 306 -1.12 -42.14 -18.96
CA PHE A 306 -2.47 -42.06 -18.45
C PHE A 306 -2.77 -43.13 -17.37
N ARG A 307 -2.28 -44.36 -17.56
CA ARG A 307 -2.45 -45.46 -16.58
C ARG A 307 -1.64 -45.22 -15.30
N THR A 308 -0.43 -44.68 -15.40
CA THR A 308 0.38 -44.28 -14.24
C THR A 308 -0.31 -43.16 -13.45
N GLY A 309 -0.84 -42.15 -14.15
CA GLY A 309 -1.67 -41.11 -13.54
C GLY A 309 -2.94 -41.64 -12.86
N GLU A 310 -3.63 -42.60 -13.49
CA GLU A 310 -4.82 -43.25 -12.92
C GLU A 310 -4.50 -43.97 -11.59
N GLN A 311 -3.36 -44.66 -11.49
CA GLN A 311 -2.94 -45.31 -10.25
C GLN A 311 -2.53 -44.29 -9.18
N ALA A 312 -1.81 -43.22 -9.56
CA ALA A 312 -1.44 -42.17 -8.63
C ALA A 312 -2.67 -41.50 -8.01
N LEU A 313 -3.69 -41.16 -8.81
CA LEU A 313 -4.96 -40.61 -8.31
C LEU A 313 -5.68 -41.55 -7.36
N LYS A 314 -5.64 -42.87 -7.61
CA LYS A 314 -6.22 -43.88 -6.71
C LYS A 314 -5.50 -43.92 -5.37
N VAL A 315 -4.18 -43.79 -5.34
CA VAL A 315 -3.40 -43.71 -4.11
C VAL A 315 -3.69 -42.43 -3.35
N ILE A 316 -3.71 -41.28 -4.03
CA ILE A 316 -4.06 -39.99 -3.42
C ILE A 316 -5.44 -40.07 -2.77
N ARG A 317 -6.41 -40.72 -3.43
CA ARG A 317 -7.74 -40.95 -2.88
C ARG A 317 -7.73 -41.88 -1.66
N ASP A 318 -6.83 -42.85 -1.59
CA ASP A 318 -6.73 -43.81 -0.48
C ASP A 318 -5.94 -43.25 0.72
N PHE A 319 -5.10 -42.24 0.49
CA PHE A 319 -4.19 -41.68 1.48
C PHE A 319 -4.86 -41.16 2.77
N PRO A 320 -5.97 -40.39 2.72
CA PRO A 320 -6.64 -39.92 3.94
C PRO A 320 -7.13 -41.09 4.81
N PHE A 321 -7.69 -42.12 4.18
CA PHE A 321 -8.21 -43.30 4.89
C PHE A 321 -7.07 -44.11 5.52
N LEU A 322 -5.94 -44.26 4.82
CA LEU A 322 -4.77 -44.94 5.38
C LEU A 322 -4.25 -44.21 6.62
N LEU A 323 -4.14 -42.88 6.55
CA LEU A 323 -3.70 -42.05 7.67
C LEU A 323 -4.67 -42.15 8.86
N THR A 324 -5.99 -42.09 8.61
CA THR A 324 -7.01 -42.29 9.65
C THR A 324 -6.93 -43.69 10.26
N ALA A 325 -6.73 -44.74 9.45
CA ALA A 325 -6.62 -46.12 9.94
C ALA A 325 -5.37 -46.31 10.82
N ILE A 326 -4.22 -45.76 10.40
CA ILE A 326 -2.98 -45.78 11.21
C ILE A 326 -3.22 -45.05 12.53
N PHE A 327 -3.81 -43.86 12.48
CA PHE A 327 -4.11 -43.06 13.66
C PHE A 327 -5.04 -43.80 14.64
N VAL A 328 -6.14 -44.39 14.16
CA VAL A 328 -7.06 -45.20 14.98
C VAL A 328 -6.37 -46.43 15.57
N THR A 329 -5.46 -47.05 14.81
CA THR A 329 -4.74 -48.25 15.26
C THR A 329 -3.76 -47.93 16.39
N VAL A 330 -3.05 -46.81 16.31
CA VAL A 330 -2.11 -46.35 17.35
C VAL A 330 -2.82 -46.07 18.68
N LEU A 331 -4.08 -45.64 18.66
CA LEU A 331 -4.86 -45.36 19.86
C LEU A 331 -5.35 -46.61 20.61
N LEU A 332 -5.13 -47.82 20.06
CA LEU A 332 -5.40 -49.14 20.64
C LEU A 332 -6.86 -49.45 21.01
N TRP A 333 -7.60 -48.59 21.72
CA TRP A 333 -8.92 -48.92 22.29
C TRP A 333 -10.04 -49.03 21.24
N ARG A 334 -9.98 -48.28 20.14
CA ARG A 334 -10.94 -48.38 19.01
C ARG A 334 -10.46 -49.32 17.90
N ALA A 335 -9.19 -49.70 17.90
CA ALA A 335 -8.58 -50.45 16.80
C ALA A 335 -9.29 -51.80 16.53
N PRO A 336 -9.63 -52.63 17.53
CA PRO A 336 -10.29 -53.91 17.27
C PRO A 336 -11.63 -53.77 16.55
N PHE A 337 -12.44 -52.77 16.94
CA PHE A 337 -13.75 -52.52 16.33
C PHE A 337 -13.61 -52.02 14.89
N MET A 338 -12.66 -51.12 14.63
CA MET A 338 -12.38 -50.66 13.27
C MET A 338 -11.92 -51.81 12.38
N TRP A 339 -10.96 -52.63 12.84
CA TRP A 339 -10.44 -53.75 12.06
C TRP A 339 -11.51 -54.81 11.79
N TYR A 340 -12.39 -55.07 12.76
CA TYR A 340 -13.54 -55.95 12.58
C TYR A 340 -14.51 -55.43 11.49
N ASP A 341 -14.88 -54.15 11.53
CA ASP A 341 -15.79 -53.56 10.54
C ASP A 341 -15.14 -53.48 9.14
N VAL A 342 -13.83 -53.20 9.08
CA VAL A 342 -13.06 -53.22 7.83
C VAL A 342 -12.96 -54.64 7.26
N TYR A 343 -12.81 -55.65 8.13
CA TYR A 343 -12.75 -57.06 7.71
C TYR A 343 -14.09 -57.55 7.17
N GLN A 344 -15.21 -57.19 7.82
CA GLN A 344 -16.55 -57.54 7.35
C GLN A 344 -16.96 -56.84 6.04
N ALA A 345 -16.41 -55.67 5.77
CA ALA A 345 -16.74 -54.91 4.57
C ALA A 345 -16.21 -55.59 3.29
N ASN A 346 -17.13 -56.12 2.49
CA ASN A 346 -16.82 -56.76 1.20
C ASN A 346 -16.40 -55.76 0.11
N LYS A 347 -16.97 -54.54 0.11
CA LYS A 347 -16.64 -53.51 -0.89
C LYS A 347 -15.59 -52.54 -0.35
N ASN A 348 -14.69 -52.10 -1.23
CA ASN A 348 -13.65 -51.12 -0.90
C ASN A 348 -14.21 -49.79 -0.35
N TRP A 349 -15.40 -49.39 -0.81
CA TRP A 349 -16.05 -48.19 -0.32
C TRP A 349 -16.52 -48.35 1.13
N ASP A 350 -17.07 -49.52 1.47
CA ASP A 350 -17.55 -49.80 2.82
C ASP A 350 -16.39 -49.85 3.82
N ARG A 351 -15.23 -50.39 3.41
CA ARG A 351 -13.99 -50.35 4.21
C ARG A 351 -13.56 -48.92 4.53
N ARG A 352 -13.58 -48.04 3.52
CA ARG A 352 -13.25 -46.62 3.70
C ARG A 352 -14.25 -45.91 4.62
N LYS A 353 -15.54 -46.23 4.48
CA LYS A 353 -16.60 -45.69 5.33
C LYS A 353 -16.43 -46.15 6.78
N ALA A 354 -16.07 -47.42 7.02
CA ALA A 354 -15.79 -47.94 8.35
C ALA A 354 -14.60 -47.21 8.99
N ILE A 355 -13.48 -47.05 8.27
CA ILE A 355 -12.31 -46.30 8.75
C ILE A 355 -12.69 -44.86 9.13
N MET A 356 -13.44 -44.16 8.27
CA MET A 356 -13.89 -42.79 8.55
C MET A 356 -14.84 -42.70 9.73
N LEU A 357 -15.75 -43.68 9.87
CA LEU A 357 -16.68 -43.74 11.00
C LEU A 357 -15.91 -43.85 12.32
N HIS A 358 -14.96 -44.79 12.41
CA HIS A 358 -14.14 -44.95 13.63
C HIS A 358 -13.21 -43.77 13.86
N GLY A 359 -12.67 -43.15 12.80
CA GLY A 359 -11.95 -41.89 12.90
C GLY A 359 -12.80 -40.77 13.50
N ALA A 360 -14.05 -40.62 13.05
CA ALA A 360 -14.99 -39.64 13.61
C ALA A 360 -15.40 -39.96 15.05
N LEU A 361 -15.55 -41.25 15.38
CA LEU A 361 -15.88 -41.69 16.74
C LEU A 361 -14.77 -41.34 17.74
N ILE A 362 -13.48 -41.34 17.36
CA ILE A 362 -12.40 -40.89 18.25
C ILE A 362 -12.57 -39.43 18.65
N PHE A 363 -12.93 -38.55 17.71
CA PHE A 363 -13.19 -37.14 18.05
C PHE A 363 -14.39 -37.00 19.00
N LEU A 364 -15.41 -37.84 18.83
CA LEU A 364 -16.54 -37.87 19.76
C LEU A 364 -16.15 -38.41 21.14
N ASP A 365 -15.27 -39.41 21.19
CA ASP A 365 -14.75 -39.96 22.45
C ASP A 365 -13.89 -38.90 23.18
N LEU A 366 -13.10 -38.10 22.45
CA LEU A 366 -12.37 -36.97 23.00
C LEU A 366 -13.31 -35.88 23.55
N LEU A 367 -14.44 -35.64 22.88
CA LEU A 367 -15.48 -34.73 23.37
C LEU A 367 -16.23 -35.29 24.60
N ASP A 368 -16.24 -36.62 24.79
CA ASP A 368 -16.83 -37.25 25.97
C ASP A 368 -15.93 -37.21 27.20
N PHE A 369 -14.62 -37.05 26.99
CA PHE A 369 -13.64 -37.07 28.08
C PHE A 369 -13.93 -36.08 29.22
N PRO A 370 -14.30 -34.80 28.97
CA PRO A 370 -14.69 -33.88 30.04
C PRO A 370 -15.89 -34.39 30.84
N PHE A 371 -16.91 -34.97 30.20
CA PHE A 371 -18.09 -35.47 30.90
C PHE A 371 -17.76 -36.70 31.75
N ILE A 372 -16.89 -37.60 31.27
CA ILE A 372 -16.41 -38.72 32.08
C ILE A 372 -15.71 -38.19 33.35
N LEU A 373 -14.85 -37.18 33.20
CA LEU A 373 -14.17 -36.56 34.34
C LEU A 373 -15.17 -35.92 35.33
N LEU A 374 -16.17 -35.19 34.84
CA LEU A 374 -17.25 -34.64 35.68
C LEU A 374 -18.03 -35.73 36.42
N GLY A 375 -18.33 -36.84 35.72
CA GLY A 375 -18.96 -38.02 36.33
C GLY A 375 -18.12 -38.61 37.45
N VAL A 376 -16.81 -38.78 37.23
CA VAL A 376 -15.87 -39.28 38.26
C VAL A 376 -15.85 -38.36 39.49
N ILE A 377 -15.85 -37.04 39.31
CA ILE A 377 -15.90 -36.08 40.43
C ILE A 377 -17.18 -36.28 41.25
N ILE A 378 -18.34 -36.42 40.60
CA ILE A 378 -19.61 -36.68 41.27
C ILE A 378 -19.58 -38.02 42.03
N PHE A 379 -19.00 -39.06 41.43
CA PHE A 379 -18.86 -40.36 42.09
C PHE A 379 -17.95 -40.32 43.32
N VAL A 380 -16.79 -39.65 43.23
CA VAL A 380 -15.84 -39.53 44.34
C VAL A 380 -16.44 -38.75 45.51
N THR A 381 -17.29 -37.77 45.25
CA THR A 381 -17.92 -36.97 46.31
C THR A 381 -19.07 -37.68 47.03
N ILE A 382 -19.58 -38.81 46.49
CA ILE A 382 -20.65 -39.66 47.02
C ILE A 382 -22.03 -38.97 47.13
N TRP A 383 -22.08 -37.69 47.50
CA TRP A 383 -23.26 -36.87 47.77
C TRP A 383 -24.34 -36.94 46.68
N ARG A 384 -23.96 -36.85 45.41
CA ARG A 384 -24.88 -36.90 44.25
C ARG A 384 -24.76 -38.20 43.43
N ALA A 385 -23.88 -39.12 43.83
CA ALA A 385 -23.64 -40.36 43.08
C ALA A 385 -24.91 -41.22 42.91
N PRO A 386 -25.79 -41.40 43.92
CA PRO A 386 -27.01 -42.20 43.75
C PRO A 386 -27.99 -41.60 42.72
N ALA A 387 -28.10 -40.27 42.67
CA ALA A 387 -28.96 -39.58 41.69
C ALA A 387 -28.41 -39.74 40.27
N LEU A 388 -27.09 -39.58 40.09
CA LEU A 388 -26.42 -39.78 38.81
C LEU A 388 -26.58 -41.23 38.31
N VAL A 389 -26.39 -42.23 39.18
CA VAL A 389 -26.55 -43.65 38.83
C VAL A 389 -27.99 -43.94 38.40
N LYS A 390 -28.98 -43.45 39.16
CA LYS A 390 -30.39 -43.64 38.84
C LYS A 390 -30.73 -43.05 37.47
N GLU A 391 -30.37 -41.80 37.21
CA GLU A 391 -30.68 -41.13 35.93
C GLU A 391 -29.94 -41.74 34.74
N LEU A 392 -28.69 -42.19 34.92
CA LEU A 392 -27.95 -42.90 33.88
C LEU A 392 -28.56 -44.28 33.58
N SER A 393 -29.09 -44.98 34.59
CA SER A 393 -29.74 -46.29 34.41
C SER A 393 -31.04 -46.22 33.59
N GLU A 394 -31.68 -45.04 33.53
CA GLU A 394 -32.88 -44.81 32.73
C GLU A 394 -32.57 -44.57 31.24
N VAL A 395 -31.29 -44.44 30.85
CA VAL A 395 -30.87 -44.33 29.45
C VAL A 395 -30.73 -45.73 28.84
N LYS A 396 -31.75 -46.18 28.11
CA LYS A 396 -31.72 -47.46 27.37
C LYS A 396 -30.78 -47.36 26.16
N PHE A 397 -29.77 -48.23 26.07
CA PHE A 397 -28.85 -48.29 24.93
C PHE A 397 -29.36 -49.28 23.87
N GLU A 398 -30.03 -48.79 22.83
CA GLU A 398 -30.46 -49.64 21.70
C GLU A 398 -29.34 -49.88 20.67
N SER A 399 -28.40 -48.94 20.52
CA SER A 399 -27.18 -49.13 19.72
C SER A 399 -26.03 -48.28 20.25
N SER A 400 -24.80 -48.80 20.13
CA SER A 400 -23.58 -48.11 20.55
C SER A 400 -23.26 -46.86 19.72
N THR A 401 -23.94 -46.67 18.59
CA THR A 401 -23.77 -45.56 17.66
C THR A 401 -24.85 -44.48 17.76
N ASP A 402 -25.86 -44.64 18.63
CA ASP A 402 -26.94 -43.65 18.71
C ASP A 402 -26.47 -42.36 19.41
N MET A 403 -26.35 -41.30 18.61
CA MET A 403 -25.93 -39.98 19.08
C MET A 403 -26.92 -39.37 20.09
N LYS A 404 -28.20 -39.72 20.02
CA LYS A 404 -29.22 -39.20 20.94
C LYS A 404 -28.97 -39.68 22.36
N ASN A 405 -28.58 -40.94 22.52
CA ASN A 405 -28.29 -41.52 23.83
C ASN A 405 -27.02 -40.93 24.45
N ARG A 406 -25.95 -40.75 23.65
CA ARG A 406 -24.73 -40.05 24.13
C ARG A 406 -25.03 -38.63 24.59
N ASN A 407 -25.81 -37.87 23.82
CA ASN A 407 -26.18 -36.52 24.21
C ASN A 407 -27.04 -36.49 25.47
N LYS A 408 -27.96 -37.46 25.64
CA LYS A 408 -28.74 -37.59 26.88
C LYS A 408 -27.83 -37.86 28.07
N MET A 409 -26.87 -38.78 27.97
CA MET A 409 -25.90 -39.07 29.03
C MET A 409 -25.04 -37.84 29.38
N ARG A 410 -24.49 -37.16 28.36
CA ARG A 410 -23.70 -35.92 28.55
C ARG A 410 -24.51 -34.89 29.31
N TRP A 411 -25.76 -34.69 28.92
CA TRP A 411 -26.66 -33.73 29.55
C TRP A 411 -26.99 -34.12 30.99
N THR A 412 -27.28 -35.38 31.26
CA THR A 412 -27.51 -35.91 32.61
C THR A 412 -26.29 -35.68 33.51
N ILE A 413 -25.09 -36.04 33.04
CA ILE A 413 -23.84 -35.83 33.80
C ILE A 413 -23.60 -34.35 34.08
N LEU A 414 -23.75 -33.50 33.06
CA LEU A 414 -23.55 -32.07 33.18
C LEU A 414 -24.56 -31.45 34.16
N LEU A 415 -25.83 -31.83 34.06
CA LEU A 415 -26.88 -31.34 34.94
C LEU A 415 -26.60 -31.72 36.40
N GLN A 416 -26.23 -32.97 36.67
CA GLN A 416 -25.84 -33.41 38.02
C GLN A 416 -24.59 -32.71 38.53
N PHE A 417 -23.62 -32.44 37.65
CA PHE A 417 -22.44 -31.65 38.01
C PHE A 417 -22.82 -30.21 38.37
N CYS A 418 -23.70 -29.57 37.60
CA CYS A 418 -24.21 -28.24 37.90
C CYS A 418 -24.98 -28.22 39.23
N TYR A 419 -25.77 -29.25 39.52
CA TYR A 419 -26.44 -29.37 40.83
C TYR A 419 -25.44 -29.55 41.96
N TRP A 420 -24.44 -30.43 41.80
CA TRP A 420 -23.36 -30.58 42.78
C TRP A 420 -22.61 -29.27 43.01
N PHE A 421 -22.28 -28.55 41.93
CA PHE A 421 -21.62 -27.26 42.01
C PHE A 421 -22.50 -26.20 42.70
N ALA A 422 -23.82 -26.21 42.45
CA ALA A 422 -24.77 -25.34 43.13
C ALA A 422 -24.97 -25.71 44.61
N ASP A 423 -24.78 -26.97 44.99
CA ASP A 423 -24.84 -27.41 46.39
C ASP A 423 -23.75 -26.72 47.25
N ILE A 424 -22.55 -26.47 46.69
CA ILE A 424 -21.42 -25.84 47.42
C ILE A 424 -21.75 -24.43 47.94
N PRO A 425 -22.09 -23.43 47.10
CA PRO A 425 -22.38 -22.08 47.59
C PRO A 425 -23.68 -22.03 48.39
N THR A 426 -24.63 -22.93 48.13
CA THR A 426 -25.82 -23.05 48.98
C THR A 426 -25.47 -23.57 50.37
N PHE A 427 -24.58 -24.54 50.49
CA PHE A 427 -24.09 -25.00 51.80
C PHE A 427 -23.35 -23.88 52.55
N LEU A 428 -22.48 -23.14 51.86
CA LEU A 428 -21.82 -21.96 52.43
C LEU A 428 -22.83 -20.90 52.86
N GLY A 429 -23.86 -20.66 52.04
CA GLY A 429 -24.89 -19.68 52.34
C GLY A 429 -25.73 -20.06 53.55
N PHE A 430 -26.08 -21.35 53.65
CA PHE A 430 -26.72 -21.91 54.84
C PHE A 430 -25.84 -21.69 56.08
N PHE A 431 -24.55 -21.97 55.99
CA PHE A 431 -23.60 -21.78 57.09
C PHE A 431 -23.54 -20.32 57.57
N ILE A 432 -23.48 -19.34 56.66
CA ILE A 432 -23.51 -17.91 56.99
C ILE A 432 -24.84 -17.52 57.64
N LEU A 433 -25.96 -18.01 57.13
CA LEU A 433 -27.28 -17.77 57.73
C LEU A 433 -27.37 -18.31 59.16
N MET A 434 -26.76 -19.48 59.43
CA MET A 434 -26.71 -20.04 60.78
C MET A 434 -25.82 -19.23 61.71
N ILE A 435 -24.64 -18.78 61.26
CA ILE A 435 -23.73 -17.96 62.06
C ILE A 435 -24.34 -16.60 62.40
N THR A 436 -25.05 -15.97 61.47
CA THR A 436 -25.59 -14.62 61.68
C THR A 436 -26.77 -14.60 62.65
N ILE A 437 -27.39 -15.75 62.95
CA ILE A 437 -28.56 -15.96 63.84
C ILE A 437 -29.84 -15.23 63.38
N TYR A 438 -29.71 -14.02 62.84
CA TYR A 438 -30.76 -13.10 62.41
C TYR A 438 -31.86 -13.76 61.58
N ARG A 439 -31.48 -14.58 60.58
CA ARG A 439 -32.42 -15.28 59.68
C ARG A 439 -32.39 -16.80 59.87
N ALA A 440 -31.62 -17.32 60.84
CA ALA A 440 -31.42 -18.76 61.00
C ALA A 440 -32.73 -19.51 61.32
N LYS A 441 -33.52 -18.97 62.28
CA LYS A 441 -34.79 -19.58 62.70
C LYS A 441 -35.79 -19.71 61.55
N ILE A 442 -35.94 -18.66 60.75
CA ILE A 442 -36.87 -18.64 59.60
C ILE A 442 -36.39 -19.65 58.55
N THR A 443 -35.10 -19.65 58.23
CA THR A 443 -34.50 -20.58 57.26
C THR A 443 -34.73 -22.05 57.66
N LEU A 444 -34.55 -22.38 58.94
CA LEU A 444 -34.75 -23.74 59.45
C LEU A 444 -36.22 -24.18 59.38
N LEU A 445 -37.17 -23.29 59.69
CA LEU A 445 -38.60 -23.57 59.56
C LEU A 445 -39.01 -23.82 58.11
N GLU A 446 -38.52 -23.01 57.17
CA GLU A 446 -38.79 -23.19 55.73
C GLU A 446 -38.18 -24.50 55.19
N LEU A 447 -36.97 -24.87 55.64
CA LEU A 447 -36.32 -26.13 55.26
C LEU A 447 -37.03 -27.37 55.84
N ASP A 448 -37.53 -27.30 57.07
CA ASP A 448 -38.29 -28.41 57.67
C ASP A 448 -39.65 -28.61 56.97
N ALA A 449 -40.35 -27.51 56.65
CA ALA A 449 -41.56 -27.56 55.83
C ALA A 449 -41.30 -28.21 54.45
N LEU A 450 -40.16 -27.89 53.83
CA LEU A 450 -39.73 -28.54 52.59
C LEU A 450 -39.50 -30.04 52.75
N ARG A 451 -38.80 -30.43 53.82
CA ARG A 451 -38.53 -31.83 54.13
C ARG A 451 -39.84 -32.62 54.28
N GLN A 452 -40.77 -32.12 55.07
CA GLN A 452 -42.07 -32.76 55.29
C GLN A 452 -42.87 -32.96 53.98
N LYS A 453 -42.81 -31.97 53.06
CA LYS A 453 -43.40 -32.06 51.73
C LYS A 453 -42.78 -33.17 50.87
N TYR A 454 -41.46 -33.32 50.86
CA TYR A 454 -40.78 -34.36 50.07
C TYR A 454 -41.05 -35.78 50.56
N PHE A 455 -41.24 -35.98 51.87
CA PHE A 455 -41.54 -37.30 52.43
C PHE A 455 -43.05 -37.65 52.41
N GLY A 456 -43.92 -36.75 51.91
CA GLY A 456 -45.36 -36.98 51.84
C GLY A 456 -46.02 -37.16 53.22
N VAL A 457 -45.40 -36.64 54.29
CA VAL A 457 -45.82 -36.91 55.68
C VAL A 457 -47.04 -36.08 56.08
N THR A 458 -47.40 -35.03 55.34
CA THR A 458 -48.48 -34.13 55.76
C THR A 458 -49.28 -33.58 54.59
N ASN A 459 -50.58 -33.91 54.56
CA ASN A 459 -51.53 -33.34 53.59
C ASN A 459 -52.12 -31.99 54.01
N ASN A 460 -51.88 -31.45 55.23
CA ASN A 460 -52.62 -30.27 55.71
C ASN A 460 -51.87 -29.33 56.68
N ILE A 461 -50.53 -29.30 56.72
CA ILE A 461 -49.84 -28.23 57.44
C ILE A 461 -49.70 -27.03 56.49
N ILE A 462 -50.69 -26.13 56.54
CA ILE A 462 -50.52 -24.78 56.02
C ILE A 462 -49.39 -24.18 56.87
N PRO A 463 -48.23 -23.83 56.28
CA PRO A 463 -47.19 -23.15 57.04
C PRO A 463 -47.84 -21.93 57.70
N PRO A 464 -47.53 -21.62 58.96
CA PRO A 464 -48.08 -20.44 59.61
C PRO A 464 -47.91 -19.27 58.66
N ASP A 465 -48.99 -18.54 58.40
CA ASP A 465 -48.98 -17.33 57.58
C ASP A 465 -48.17 -16.29 58.36
N VAL A 466 -46.84 -16.42 58.28
CA VAL A 466 -45.89 -15.49 58.88
C VAL A 466 -45.92 -14.24 58.02
N GLY A 467 -46.98 -13.45 58.18
CA GLY A 467 -47.13 -12.08 57.68
C GLY A 467 -46.50 -11.85 56.31
N ASP A 468 -46.89 -12.63 55.31
CA ASP A 468 -46.23 -12.67 54.00
C ASP A 468 -46.52 -11.41 53.15
N GLU A 469 -47.10 -10.36 53.74
CA GLU A 469 -47.26 -9.03 53.13
C GLU A 469 -45.93 -8.29 52.97
N GLU A 470 -44.91 -8.61 53.76
CA GLU A 470 -43.65 -7.86 53.78
C GLU A 470 -42.55 -8.41 52.84
N ASN A 471 -42.79 -9.55 52.18
CA ASN A 471 -41.78 -10.18 51.33
C ASN A 471 -41.91 -9.72 49.86
N PRO A 472 -40.96 -8.93 49.32
CA PRO A 472 -41.00 -8.52 47.92
C PRO A 472 -40.71 -9.66 46.94
N ALA A 473 -40.36 -10.86 47.43
CA ALA A 473 -40.16 -12.01 46.57
C ALA A 473 -41.49 -12.47 45.94
N PRO A 474 -41.51 -12.81 44.65
CA PRO A 474 -42.73 -13.21 43.95
C PRO A 474 -43.40 -14.42 44.61
N LYS A 475 -44.67 -14.28 45.00
CA LYS A 475 -45.49 -15.33 45.63
C LYS A 475 -45.83 -16.51 44.69
N THR A 476 -45.41 -16.47 43.43
CA THR A 476 -46.00 -17.27 42.34
C THR A 476 -45.13 -18.39 41.77
N ALA A 477 -44.05 -18.82 42.43
CA ALA A 477 -43.32 -20.01 41.99
C ALA A 477 -43.96 -21.31 42.51
N GLU A 478 -45.19 -21.60 42.07
CA GLU A 478 -45.74 -22.94 42.23
C GLU A 478 -44.78 -23.97 41.59
N ASN A 479 -44.37 -24.93 42.41
CA ASN A 479 -43.93 -26.29 42.05
C ASN A 479 -42.47 -26.69 41.94
N ARG A 480 -41.45 -25.89 42.27
CA ARG A 480 -40.10 -26.46 42.51
C ARG A 480 -39.35 -25.74 43.63
N PHE A 481 -39.84 -25.85 44.85
CA PHE A 481 -39.01 -25.52 46.01
C PHE A 481 -37.88 -26.55 46.11
N SER A 482 -36.67 -26.16 45.69
CA SER A 482 -35.46 -26.86 46.09
C SER A 482 -34.94 -26.22 47.38
N TRP A 483 -34.21 -26.98 48.19
CA TRP A 483 -33.56 -26.42 49.38
C TRP A 483 -32.65 -25.23 49.02
N HIS A 484 -32.07 -25.22 47.80
CA HIS A 484 -31.34 -24.07 47.26
C HIS A 484 -32.16 -22.80 47.21
N THR A 485 -33.40 -22.85 46.71
CA THR A 485 -34.22 -21.63 46.57
C THR A 485 -34.54 -21.00 47.91
N VAL A 486 -34.78 -21.81 48.94
CA VAL A 486 -35.01 -21.33 50.31
C VAL A 486 -33.76 -20.63 50.85
N ILE A 487 -32.61 -21.29 50.77
CA ILE A 487 -31.36 -20.73 51.30
C ILE A 487 -30.93 -19.47 50.53
N TRP A 488 -31.03 -19.47 49.20
CA TRP A 488 -30.68 -18.31 48.39
C TRP A 488 -31.64 -17.14 48.61
N ARG A 489 -32.95 -17.39 48.83
CA ARG A 489 -33.91 -16.34 49.19
C ARG A 489 -33.52 -15.68 50.51
N GLN A 490 -33.26 -16.48 51.54
CA GLN A 490 -32.89 -15.95 52.87
C GLN A 490 -31.51 -15.29 52.86
N MET A 491 -30.55 -15.84 52.12
CA MET A 491 -29.24 -15.23 51.92
C MET A 491 -29.36 -13.90 51.17
N ALA A 492 -30.17 -13.82 50.11
CA ALA A 492 -30.39 -12.57 49.37
C ALA A 492 -31.02 -11.50 50.27
N LEU A 493 -31.98 -11.86 51.12
CA LEU A 493 -32.55 -10.95 52.11
C LEU A 493 -31.49 -10.45 53.10
N LEU A 494 -30.66 -11.34 53.64
CA LEU A 494 -29.54 -10.97 54.52
C LEU A 494 -28.54 -10.04 53.80
N LEU A 495 -28.24 -10.33 52.53
CA LEU A 495 -27.28 -9.58 51.71
C LEU A 495 -27.84 -8.22 51.26
N ILE A 496 -29.16 -8.03 51.25
CA ILE A 496 -29.80 -6.72 51.08
C ILE A 496 -29.77 -5.93 52.39
N ASP A 497 -29.99 -6.60 53.52
CA ASP A 497 -30.05 -5.96 54.85
C ASP A 497 -28.67 -5.47 55.34
N LEU A 498 -27.60 -6.21 55.02
CA LEU A 498 -26.25 -5.91 55.50
C LEU A 498 -25.66 -4.61 54.94
N PRO A 499 -25.70 -4.34 53.61
CA PRO A 499 -25.26 -3.07 53.03
C PRO A 499 -26.04 -1.91 53.59
N ILE A 500 -27.37 -2.01 53.73
CA ILE A 500 -28.21 -0.92 54.22
C ILE A 500 -27.83 -0.53 55.65
N SER A 501 -27.53 -1.53 56.49
CA SER A 501 -27.06 -1.30 57.85
C SER A 501 -25.69 -0.59 57.89
N LEU A 502 -24.76 -0.96 57.01
CA LEU A 502 -23.46 -0.28 56.87
C LEU A 502 -23.60 1.12 56.28
N LEU A 503 -24.45 1.26 55.27
CA LEU A 503 -24.79 2.48 54.56
C LEU A 503 -25.42 3.52 55.51
N ALA A 504 -26.24 3.09 56.46
CA ALA A 504 -26.77 3.96 57.50
C ALA A 504 -25.66 4.65 58.30
N LEU A 505 -24.58 3.93 58.66
CA LEU A 505 -23.43 4.49 59.36
C LEU A 505 -22.69 5.55 58.52
N LEU A 506 -22.76 5.46 57.19
CA LEU A 506 -22.13 6.42 56.26
C LEU A 506 -22.92 7.73 56.10
N THR A 507 -24.10 7.87 56.72
CA THR A 507 -24.84 9.15 56.70
C THR A 507 -24.19 10.25 57.55
N LEU A 508 -23.13 9.93 58.30
CA LEU A 508 -22.26 10.85 59.03
C LEU A 508 -23.05 11.87 59.86
N TRP A 509 -23.01 13.16 59.48
CA TRP A 509 -23.68 14.25 60.20
C TRP A 509 -25.21 14.21 60.13
N ARG A 510 -25.80 13.40 59.22
CA ARG A 510 -27.25 13.17 59.15
C ARG A 510 -27.71 11.97 60.00
N LEU A 511 -26.79 11.21 60.60
CA LEU A 511 -27.10 10.00 61.37
C LEU A 511 -28.08 10.25 62.53
N PRO A 512 -27.99 11.33 63.34
CA PRO A 512 -28.94 11.56 64.43
C PRO A 512 -30.39 11.75 63.95
N TRP A 513 -30.56 12.39 62.79
CA TRP A 513 -31.87 12.57 62.16
C TRP A 513 -32.39 11.23 61.62
N LEU A 514 -31.52 10.44 60.95
CA LEU A 514 -31.87 9.10 60.48
C LEU A 514 -32.30 8.17 61.62
N ILE A 515 -31.58 8.16 62.75
CA ILE A 515 -31.94 7.34 63.91
C ILE A 515 -33.32 7.73 64.45
N LYS A 516 -33.61 9.04 64.52
CA LYS A 516 -34.93 9.52 64.93
C LYS A 516 -36.02 8.97 64.00
N THR A 517 -35.88 9.17 62.68
CA THR A 517 -36.82 8.66 61.67
C THR A 517 -37.01 7.15 61.75
N LEU A 518 -35.92 6.38 61.86
CA LEU A 518 -35.97 4.92 61.94
C LEU A 518 -36.72 4.40 63.18
N VAL A 519 -36.63 5.11 64.30
CA VAL A 519 -37.26 4.72 65.57
C VAL A 519 -38.71 5.20 65.66
N THR A 520 -39.01 6.41 65.19
CA THR A 520 -40.33 7.02 65.42
C THR A 520 -41.30 6.89 64.25
N GLU A 521 -40.81 6.75 63.01
CA GLU A 521 -41.65 6.86 61.81
C GLU A 521 -41.71 5.57 60.98
N CYS A 522 -40.83 4.58 61.21
CA CYS A 522 -40.76 3.36 60.39
C CYS A 522 -41.21 2.11 61.16
N GLU A 523 -42.39 1.60 60.81
CA GLU A 523 -42.96 0.38 61.38
C GLU A 523 -42.41 -0.86 60.68
N THR A 524 -42.24 -0.80 59.35
CA THR A 524 -41.83 -1.95 58.53
C THR A 524 -40.34 -1.95 58.20
N ALA A 525 -39.78 -3.13 57.89
CA ALA A 525 -38.38 -3.24 57.44
C ALA A 525 -38.13 -2.48 56.13
N ASN A 526 -39.12 -2.42 55.23
CA ASN A 526 -38.99 -1.70 53.95
C ASN A 526 -38.98 -0.19 54.13
N GLU A 527 -39.80 0.36 55.03
CA GLU A 527 -39.74 1.78 55.39
C GLU A 527 -38.38 2.17 55.96
N ARG A 528 -37.82 1.33 56.84
CA ARG A 528 -36.47 1.54 57.40
C ARG A 528 -35.41 1.56 56.30
N ARG A 529 -35.47 0.62 55.35
CA ARG A 529 -34.55 0.57 54.19
C ARG A 529 -34.66 1.83 53.32
N LEU A 530 -35.88 2.28 53.03
CA LEU A 530 -36.13 3.49 52.23
C LEU A 530 -35.63 4.76 52.92
N ALA A 531 -35.88 4.89 54.23
CA ALA A 531 -35.42 6.03 55.03
C ALA A 531 -33.87 6.15 55.04
N VAL A 532 -33.17 5.02 55.18
CA VAL A 532 -31.70 4.98 55.05
C VAL A 532 -31.26 5.43 53.65
N LEU A 533 -31.84 4.87 52.59
CA LEU A 533 -31.48 5.20 51.20
C LEU A 533 -31.74 6.68 50.88
N GLU A 534 -32.87 7.22 51.29
CA GLU A 534 -33.21 8.62 51.07
C GLU A 534 -32.20 9.55 51.78
N THR A 535 -31.83 9.20 53.01
CA THR A 535 -30.86 9.98 53.78
C THR A 535 -29.47 9.93 53.15
N ILE A 536 -29.05 8.79 52.62
CA ILE A 536 -27.77 8.65 51.91
C ILE A 536 -27.75 9.44 50.62
N LEU A 537 -28.86 9.43 49.86
CA LEU A 537 -28.96 10.29 48.67
C LEU A 537 -28.85 11.77 49.02
N LYS A 538 -29.42 12.19 50.16
CA LYS A 538 -29.24 13.54 50.69
C LYS A 538 -27.76 13.80 51.09
N THR A 539 -27.11 12.90 51.83
CA THR A 539 -25.68 13.01 52.18
C THR A 539 -24.77 13.02 50.94
N GLY A 540 -25.10 12.24 49.91
CA GLY A 540 -24.36 12.20 48.65
C GLY A 540 -24.45 13.51 47.88
N LYS A 541 -25.63 14.16 47.87
CA LYS A 541 -25.80 15.51 47.32
C LYS A 541 -24.95 16.53 48.08
N ASP A 542 -24.93 16.45 49.42
CA ASP A 542 -24.09 17.33 50.25
C ASP A 542 -22.60 17.16 49.89
N PHE A 543 -22.11 15.93 49.73
CA PHE A 543 -20.71 15.65 49.37
C PHE A 543 -20.34 16.16 47.97
N LEU A 544 -21.22 15.94 46.97
CA LEU A 544 -21.01 16.49 45.64
C LEU A 544 -20.92 18.01 45.66
N VAL A 545 -21.82 18.68 46.40
CA VAL A 545 -21.79 20.14 46.53
C VAL A 545 -20.53 20.59 47.26
N ALA A 546 -20.08 19.89 48.30
CA ALA A 546 -18.82 20.20 49.00
C ALA A 546 -17.62 20.15 48.04
N ILE A 547 -17.56 19.17 47.14
CA ILE A 547 -16.53 19.10 46.09
C ILE A 547 -16.63 20.31 45.16
N LEU A 548 -17.84 20.66 44.70
CA LEU A 548 -18.04 21.84 43.84
C LEU A 548 -17.61 23.14 44.53
N VAL A 549 -17.93 23.28 45.82
CA VAL A 549 -17.47 24.41 46.65
C VAL A 549 -15.94 24.45 46.68
N LEU A 550 -15.27 23.31 46.89
CA LEU A 550 -13.81 23.25 46.90
C LEU A 550 -13.21 23.71 45.56
N PHE A 551 -13.77 23.29 44.43
CA PHE A 551 -13.35 23.79 43.11
C PHE A 551 -13.59 25.30 42.93
N ILE A 552 -14.75 25.80 43.37
CA ILE A 552 -15.07 27.23 43.28
C ILE A 552 -14.11 28.05 44.17
N CYS A 553 -13.83 27.59 45.39
CA CYS A 553 -12.91 28.24 46.32
C CYS A 553 -11.47 28.31 45.79
N LEU A 554 -11.03 27.31 45.02
CA LEU A 554 -9.72 27.29 44.36
C LEU A 554 -9.68 28.08 43.05
N SER A 555 -10.81 28.64 42.61
CA SER A 555 -10.92 29.36 41.34
C SER A 555 -10.98 30.88 41.51
N TRP A 556 -10.84 31.60 40.39
CA TRP A 556 -11.06 33.06 40.33
C TRP A 556 -12.50 33.50 40.65
N ARG A 557 -13.45 32.56 40.82
CA ARG A 557 -14.84 32.82 41.21
C ARG A 557 -15.05 32.84 42.74
N VAL A 558 -14.00 32.67 43.55
CA VAL A 558 -14.11 32.72 45.02
C VAL A 558 -14.76 34.01 45.54
N VAL A 559 -14.56 35.16 44.87
CA VAL A 559 -15.18 36.44 45.26
C VAL A 559 -16.70 36.35 45.13
N SER A 560 -17.20 35.83 43.99
CA SER A 560 -18.63 35.61 43.77
C SER A 560 -19.21 34.59 44.75
N PHE A 561 -18.43 33.61 45.19
CA PHE A 561 -18.82 32.66 46.22
C PHE A 561 -18.93 33.30 47.62
N VAL A 562 -17.98 34.17 47.98
CA VAL A 562 -18.04 34.94 49.24
C VAL A 562 -19.27 35.86 49.26
N ASP A 563 -19.57 36.52 48.13
CA ASP A 563 -20.77 37.35 48.00
C ASP A 563 -22.06 36.52 48.08
N LEU A 564 -22.05 35.30 47.53
CA LEU A 564 -23.14 34.34 47.68
C LEU A 564 -23.36 34.00 49.15
N ILE A 565 -22.30 33.64 49.89
CA ILE A 565 -22.36 33.30 51.32
C ILE A 565 -22.87 34.49 52.15
N LYS A 566 -22.38 35.71 51.91
CA LYS A 566 -22.77 36.91 52.66
C LYS A 566 -24.24 37.26 52.52
N ASN A 567 -24.81 37.04 51.33
CA ASN A 567 -26.20 37.35 51.03
C ASN A 567 -27.15 36.15 51.25
N TYR A 568 -26.61 35.01 51.67
CA TYR A 568 -27.37 33.78 51.80
C TYR A 568 -28.33 33.83 52.99
N LYS A 569 -29.60 33.49 52.75
CA LYS A 569 -30.60 33.27 53.80
C LYS A 569 -30.76 31.77 54.00
N LYS A 570 -30.61 31.30 55.24
CA LYS A 570 -30.67 29.86 55.60
C LYS A 570 -31.99 29.22 55.13
N GLY A 571 -31.89 28.20 54.27
CA GLY A 571 -32.98 27.47 53.61
C GLY A 571 -32.42 26.28 52.81
N ASP A 572 -33.28 25.48 52.15
CA ASP A 572 -32.88 24.24 51.45
C ASP A 572 -32.34 24.44 50.02
N ASP A 573 -32.07 25.67 49.61
CA ASP A 573 -31.64 26.01 48.22
C ASP A 573 -30.12 26.16 48.05
N GLU A 574 -29.31 25.82 49.06
CA GLU A 574 -27.83 25.95 49.07
C GLU A 574 -27.22 25.28 47.84
N HIS A 575 -27.64 24.05 47.57
CA HIS A 575 -27.11 23.24 46.47
C HIS A 575 -27.36 23.88 45.10
N LYS A 576 -28.53 24.49 44.90
CA LYS A 576 -28.92 25.10 43.63
C LYS A 576 -28.08 26.34 43.33
N LEU A 577 -27.84 27.16 44.36
CA LEU A 577 -27.02 28.37 44.23
C LEU A 577 -25.54 28.05 43.96
N VAL A 578 -24.97 27.08 44.68
CA VAL A 578 -23.60 26.60 44.41
C VAL A 578 -23.49 26.00 43.01
N MET A 579 -24.48 25.22 42.58
CA MET A 579 -24.49 24.61 41.24
C MET A 579 -24.56 25.65 40.12
N LEU A 580 -25.37 26.71 40.28
CA LEU A 580 -25.41 27.83 39.34
C LEU A 580 -24.05 28.54 39.23
N LEU A 581 -23.37 28.74 40.37
CA LEU A 581 -22.05 29.35 40.39
C LEU A 581 -20.99 28.44 39.75
N PHE A 582 -21.06 27.13 39.98
CA PHE A 582 -20.19 26.15 39.33
C PHE A 582 -20.42 26.11 37.82
N LEU A 583 -21.66 26.19 37.35
CA LEU A 583 -21.98 26.23 35.92
C LEU A 583 -21.38 27.49 35.26
N GLN A 584 -21.45 28.65 35.94
CA GLN A 584 -20.78 29.86 35.46
C GLN A 584 -19.26 29.69 35.41
N TYR A 585 -18.65 29.02 36.39
CA TYR A 585 -17.23 28.67 36.36
C TYR A 585 -16.88 27.77 35.17
N LEU A 586 -17.68 26.72 34.89
CA LEU A 586 -17.49 25.85 33.73
C LEU A 586 -17.57 26.62 32.40
N ILE A 587 -18.50 27.57 32.29
CA ILE A 587 -18.62 28.41 31.09
C ILE A 587 -17.38 29.32 30.93
N ASP A 588 -16.77 29.76 32.03
CA ASP A 588 -15.55 30.58 31.99
C ASP A 588 -14.27 29.77 31.69
N LEU A 589 -14.25 28.47 31.99
CA LEU A 589 -13.07 27.62 31.90
C LEU A 589 -12.38 27.65 30.52
N PRO A 590 -13.07 27.53 29.37
CA PRO A 590 -12.43 27.61 28.06
C PRO A 590 -11.75 28.96 27.81
N PHE A 591 -12.37 30.06 28.28
CA PHE A 591 -11.81 31.40 28.13
C PHE A 591 -10.60 31.59 29.04
N PHE A 592 -10.63 31.07 30.26
CA PHE A 592 -9.46 31.08 31.12
C PHE A 592 -8.28 30.31 30.51
N LEU A 593 -8.52 29.13 29.94
CA LEU A 593 -7.49 28.36 29.24
C LEU A 593 -6.96 29.12 28.00
N LEU A 594 -7.84 29.73 27.21
CA LEU A 594 -7.44 30.59 26.08
C LEU A 594 -6.59 31.77 26.55
N PHE A 595 -6.93 32.38 27.68
CA PHE A 595 -6.15 33.45 28.29
C PHE A 595 -4.76 32.96 28.70
N LEU A 596 -4.64 31.80 29.36
CA LEU A 596 -3.35 31.20 29.74
C LEU A 596 -2.47 30.89 28.51
N ILE A 597 -3.06 30.37 27.44
CA ILE A 597 -2.34 30.09 26.18
C ILE A 597 -1.81 31.38 25.54
N GLN A 598 -2.51 32.50 25.73
CA GLN A 598 -2.08 33.80 25.21
C GLN A 598 -1.00 34.47 26.05
N LEU A 599 -0.85 34.13 27.34
CA LEU A 599 0.12 34.77 28.25
C LEU A 599 1.55 34.81 27.71
N PRO A 600 2.12 33.73 27.12
CA PRO A 600 3.47 33.74 26.54
C PRO A 600 3.65 34.74 25.39
N ILE A 601 2.55 35.17 24.74
CA ILE A 601 2.55 36.10 23.62
C ILE A 601 2.48 37.53 24.16
N LEU A 602 3.58 37.99 24.76
CA LEU A 602 3.64 39.23 25.56
C LEU A 602 3.06 40.46 24.84
N TRP A 603 3.26 40.59 23.53
CA TRP A 603 2.76 41.73 22.74
C TRP A 603 1.24 41.74 22.55
N ARG A 604 0.55 40.62 22.84
CA ARG A 604 -0.92 40.51 22.84
C ARG A 604 -1.50 40.37 24.23
N SER A 605 -0.80 39.67 25.13
CA SER A 605 -1.27 39.45 26.49
C SER A 605 -1.24 40.73 27.32
N ILE A 606 -0.28 41.64 27.13
CA ILE A 606 -0.25 42.92 27.87
C ILE A 606 -1.47 43.79 27.56
N PRO A 607 -1.83 44.09 26.30
CA PRO A 607 -3.06 44.82 25.99
C PRO A 607 -4.32 44.12 26.49
N LEU A 608 -4.37 42.78 26.44
CA LEU A 608 -5.51 42.02 26.96
C LEU A 608 -5.60 42.09 28.49
N ILE A 609 -4.49 41.99 29.22
CA ILE A 609 -4.46 42.14 30.68
C ILE A 609 -4.89 43.55 31.06
N LEU A 610 -4.38 44.58 30.36
CA LEU A 610 -4.81 45.96 30.57
C LEU A 610 -6.30 46.13 30.26
N TYR A 611 -6.81 45.53 29.18
CA TYR A 611 -8.23 45.51 28.86
C TYR A 611 -9.07 44.82 29.94
N LEU A 612 -8.60 43.71 30.51
CA LEU A 612 -9.30 42.98 31.57
C LEU A 612 -9.28 43.68 32.93
N ILE A 613 -8.20 44.41 33.26
CA ILE A 613 -8.03 45.16 34.50
C ILE A 613 -8.75 46.51 34.43
N PHE A 614 -8.53 47.25 33.34
CA PHE A 614 -9.02 48.61 33.15
C PHE A 614 -10.32 48.68 32.40
N LEU A 615 -11.02 47.56 32.14
CA LEU A 615 -12.37 47.60 31.58
C LEU A 615 -13.23 48.48 32.50
N PRO A 616 -13.50 49.74 32.15
CA PRO A 616 -14.23 50.63 33.02
C PRO A 616 -15.60 50.01 33.17
N GLY A 617 -16.10 49.93 34.41
CA GLY A 617 -17.39 49.32 34.75
C GLY A 617 -18.36 49.48 33.60
N ALA A 618 -18.62 48.37 32.93
CA ALA A 618 -19.27 48.37 31.64
C ALA A 618 -20.56 49.19 31.76
N LYS A 619 -20.82 50.06 30.77
CA LYS A 619 -22.04 50.90 30.69
C LYS A 619 -23.21 50.18 31.35
N GLU A 620 -23.85 50.83 32.33
CA GLU A 620 -24.91 50.27 33.17
C GLU A 620 -25.83 49.36 32.34
N GLY A 621 -25.78 48.06 32.62
CA GLY A 621 -26.64 47.05 31.96
C GLY A 621 -25.95 45.94 31.17
N SER A 622 -24.62 45.96 30.96
CA SER A 622 -23.93 44.84 30.29
C SER A 622 -23.20 43.92 31.28
N ASP A 623 -23.39 42.60 31.13
CA ASP A 623 -22.73 41.58 31.98
C ASP A 623 -21.21 41.64 31.81
N PRO A 624 -20.45 42.05 32.85
CA PRO A 624 -19.01 42.20 32.77
C PRO A 624 -18.28 40.87 32.51
N ALA A 625 -18.88 39.72 32.84
CA ALA A 625 -18.29 38.43 32.48
C ALA A 625 -18.37 38.18 30.97
N LYS A 626 -19.50 38.51 30.33
CA LYS A 626 -19.69 38.35 28.89
C LYS A 626 -18.67 39.17 28.08
N ASN A 627 -18.45 40.44 28.46
CA ASN A 627 -17.50 41.31 27.76
C ASN A 627 -16.05 40.81 27.89
N ARG A 628 -15.66 40.32 29.08
CA ARG A 628 -14.34 39.71 29.30
C ARG A 628 -14.13 38.46 28.45
N ARG A 629 -15.15 37.59 28.35
CA ARG A 629 -15.10 36.39 27.48
C ARG A 629 -14.91 36.76 26.01
N ILE A 630 -15.66 37.75 25.51
CA ILE A 630 -15.54 38.22 24.13
C ILE A 630 -14.13 38.78 23.89
N GLY A 631 -13.61 39.61 24.79
CA GLY A 631 -12.25 40.16 24.68
C GLY A 631 -11.16 39.08 24.64
N ILE A 632 -11.25 38.05 25.49
CA ILE A 632 -10.29 36.94 25.48
C ILE A 632 -10.38 36.13 24.18
N ALA A 633 -11.58 35.87 23.68
CA ALA A 633 -11.78 35.09 22.46
C ALA A 633 -11.30 35.84 21.20
N THR A 634 -11.56 37.14 21.12
CA THR A 634 -11.09 37.97 20.00
C THR A 634 -9.57 38.05 19.99
N THR A 635 -8.91 38.27 21.13
CA THR A 635 -7.45 38.27 21.21
C THR A 635 -6.86 36.88 20.94
N ALA A 636 -7.52 35.79 21.35
CA ALA A 636 -7.09 34.43 21.01
C ALA A 636 -7.04 34.19 19.49
N LEU A 637 -8.09 34.60 18.79
CA LEU A 637 -8.19 34.48 17.33
C LEU A 637 -7.09 35.29 16.64
N ILE A 638 -6.81 36.50 17.13
CA ILE A 638 -5.73 37.35 16.61
C ILE A 638 -4.35 36.69 16.86
N CYS A 639 -4.12 36.09 18.04
CA CYS A 639 -2.88 35.36 18.31
C CYS A 639 -2.68 34.16 17.38
N PHE A 640 -3.76 33.45 17.05
CA PHE A 640 -3.70 32.36 16.08
C PHE A 640 -3.31 32.86 14.68
N LEU A 641 -3.87 34.00 14.25
CA LEU A 641 -3.48 34.65 13.00
C LEU A 641 -2.02 35.13 13.02
N ASP A 642 -1.55 35.71 14.13
CA ASP A 642 -0.13 36.06 14.31
C ASP A 642 0.78 34.85 14.10
N PHE A 643 0.45 33.69 14.67
CA PHE A 643 1.25 32.48 14.49
C PHE A 643 1.27 32.00 13.03
N LEU A 644 0.10 31.95 12.38
CA LEU A 644 -0.02 31.52 10.99
C LEU A 644 0.79 32.44 10.06
N PHE A 645 0.61 33.75 10.17
CA PHE A 645 1.33 34.71 9.34
C PHE A 645 2.81 34.84 9.74
N GLY A 646 3.16 34.58 11.01
CA GLY A 646 4.55 34.44 11.44
C GLY A 646 5.24 33.28 10.73
N ALA A 647 4.61 32.11 10.67
CA ALA A 647 5.14 30.95 9.94
C ALA A 647 5.29 31.23 8.44
N LEU A 648 4.29 31.89 7.82
CA LEU A 648 4.39 32.31 6.42
C LEU A 648 5.52 33.33 6.21
N THR A 649 5.74 34.25 7.16
CA THR A 649 6.84 35.22 7.11
C THR A 649 8.19 34.51 7.17
N ILE A 650 8.34 33.50 8.05
CA ILE A 650 9.56 32.69 8.12
C ILE A 650 9.82 32.00 6.77
N ILE A 651 8.78 31.41 6.16
CA ILE A 651 8.92 30.81 4.82
C ILE A 651 9.35 31.86 3.80
N VAL A 652 8.75 33.05 3.80
CA VAL A 652 9.16 34.14 2.90
C VAL A 652 10.61 34.53 3.14
N PHE A 653 11.06 34.59 4.39
CA PHE A 653 12.43 34.96 4.73
C PHE A 653 13.46 33.87 4.43
N CYS A 654 13.07 32.60 4.31
CA CYS A 654 13.95 31.56 3.77
C CYS A 654 14.38 31.86 2.32
N PHE A 655 13.65 32.70 1.59
CA PHE A 655 14.00 33.18 0.26
C PHE A 655 14.62 34.57 0.38
N VAL A 656 15.93 34.59 0.63
CA VAL A 656 16.71 35.81 0.98
C VAL A 656 16.47 36.98 0.01
N TRP A 657 16.24 36.71 -1.27
CA TRP A 657 15.95 37.75 -2.27
C TRP A 657 14.56 38.42 -2.12
N ARG A 658 13.61 37.79 -1.41
CA ARG A 658 12.28 38.34 -1.12
C ARG A 658 12.20 39.14 0.17
N ILE A 659 13.23 39.09 1.01
CA ILE A 659 13.32 39.90 2.22
C ILE A 659 13.31 41.40 1.88
N TYR A 660 14.02 41.80 0.82
CA TYR A 660 14.03 43.19 0.36
C TYR A 660 12.63 43.67 -0.07
N ASP A 661 11.89 42.83 -0.82
CA ASP A 661 10.53 43.14 -1.25
C ASP A 661 9.59 43.28 -0.04
N PHE A 662 9.77 42.45 1.00
CA PHE A 662 9.05 42.57 2.28
C PHE A 662 9.24 43.94 2.93
N PHE A 663 10.49 44.34 3.16
CA PHE A 663 10.75 45.64 3.79
C PHE A 663 10.31 46.81 2.91
N LYS A 664 10.46 46.71 1.58
CA LYS A 664 10.00 47.75 0.65
C LYS A 664 8.47 47.93 0.69
N LEU A 665 7.71 46.84 0.70
CA LEU A 665 6.25 46.89 0.79
C LEU A 665 5.77 47.32 2.18
N TYR A 666 6.49 46.93 3.23
CA TYR A 666 6.21 47.34 4.61
C TYR A 666 6.45 48.84 4.80
N MET A 667 7.59 49.37 4.40
CA MET A 667 7.91 50.80 4.50
C MET A 667 7.03 51.67 3.59
N LYS A 668 6.52 51.12 2.49
CA LYS A 668 5.58 51.83 1.60
C LYS A 668 4.13 51.77 2.10
N SER A 669 3.80 50.77 2.91
CA SER A 669 2.51 50.68 3.59
C SER A 669 2.58 51.51 4.86
N ASP A 670 2.79 52.82 4.72
CA ASP A 670 2.56 53.73 5.84
C ASP A 670 1.09 53.55 6.22
N PRO A 671 0.76 53.18 7.46
CA PRO A 671 -0.62 53.13 7.88
C PRO A 671 -1.14 54.56 7.83
N ASP A 672 -1.83 54.92 6.74
CA ASP A 672 -2.52 56.20 6.64
C ASP A 672 -3.34 56.44 7.93
N VAL A 673 -3.34 57.70 8.37
CA VAL A 673 -3.82 58.26 9.65
C VAL A 673 -5.20 57.76 10.13
N GLU A 674 -5.99 57.08 9.30
CA GLU A 674 -7.32 56.55 9.63
C GLU A 674 -7.34 55.37 10.62
N TYR A 675 -6.20 54.82 11.05
CA TYR A 675 -6.14 53.66 11.93
C TYR A 675 -5.53 53.90 13.32
N GLU A 676 -5.35 55.15 13.76
CA GLU A 676 -4.72 55.46 15.06
C GLU A 676 -5.41 54.81 16.27
N ASP A 677 -6.73 54.62 16.21
CA ASP A 677 -7.50 54.05 17.33
C ASP A 677 -7.48 52.51 17.39
N ASN A 678 -7.01 51.82 16.35
CA ASN A 678 -7.00 50.35 16.34
C ASN A 678 -5.61 49.81 16.74
N PRO A 679 -5.45 49.22 17.94
CA PRO A 679 -4.17 48.67 18.39
C PRO A 679 -3.65 47.52 17.50
N TYR A 680 -4.45 47.05 16.54
CA TYR A 680 -4.15 45.93 15.64
C TYR A 680 -3.84 46.33 14.20
N ALA A 681 -3.89 47.62 13.85
CA ALA A 681 -3.68 48.10 12.49
C ALA A 681 -2.35 47.62 11.87
N ARG A 682 -1.26 47.69 12.64
CA ARG A 682 0.08 47.26 12.20
C ARG A 682 0.15 45.76 11.88
N SER A 683 -0.55 44.93 12.65
CA SER A 683 -0.60 43.48 12.42
C SER A 683 -1.35 43.16 11.14
N PHE A 684 -2.44 43.88 10.85
CA PHE A 684 -3.19 43.70 9.61
C PHE A 684 -2.35 44.05 8.38
N VAL A 685 -1.59 45.16 8.44
CA VAL A 685 -0.63 45.54 7.39
C VAL A 685 0.41 44.43 7.17
N TRP A 686 0.96 43.89 8.26
CA TRP A 686 1.92 42.78 8.19
C TRP A 686 1.32 41.52 7.56
N TYR A 687 0.10 41.11 7.93
CA TYR A 687 -0.57 39.93 7.36
C TYR A 687 -0.76 40.08 5.85
N ARG A 688 -1.24 41.26 5.40
CA ARG A 688 -1.47 41.56 3.99
C ARG A 688 -0.20 41.42 3.18
N ILE A 689 0.90 42.01 3.65
CA ILE A 689 2.20 42.00 2.94
C ILE A 689 2.77 40.58 2.90
N THR A 690 2.74 39.86 4.02
CA THR A 690 3.23 38.48 4.10
C THR A 690 2.48 37.56 3.14
N GLY A 691 1.15 37.67 3.09
CA GLY A 691 0.33 36.87 2.19
C GLY A 691 0.66 37.11 0.71
N GLN A 692 0.86 38.38 0.31
CA GLN A 692 1.25 38.72 -1.06
C GLN A 692 2.62 38.16 -1.44
N LEU A 693 3.61 38.20 -0.54
CA LEU A 693 4.96 37.72 -0.82
C LEU A 693 5.08 36.21 -0.81
N PHE A 694 4.32 35.52 0.03
CA PHE A 694 4.27 34.07 0.03
C PHE A 694 3.83 33.52 -1.33
N LEU A 695 2.85 34.17 -1.98
CA LEU A 695 2.42 33.81 -3.34
C LEU A 695 3.55 33.98 -4.36
N LEU A 696 4.39 35.00 -4.23
CA LEU A 696 5.54 35.21 -5.11
C LEU A 696 6.64 34.16 -4.87
N VAL A 697 6.89 33.77 -3.62
CA VAL A 697 7.81 32.68 -3.28
C VAL A 697 7.38 31.36 -3.90
N LEU A 698 6.07 31.06 -3.91
CA LEU A 698 5.55 29.85 -4.56
C LEU A 698 5.89 29.83 -6.06
N CYS A 699 5.79 30.97 -6.74
CA CYS A 699 6.18 31.12 -8.15
C CYS A 699 7.70 30.91 -8.35
N ASP A 700 8.53 31.37 -7.42
CA ASP A 700 9.99 31.19 -7.48
C ASP A 700 10.37 29.71 -7.34
N ILE A 701 9.76 28.98 -6.39
CA ILE A 701 10.00 27.53 -6.20
C ILE A 701 9.69 26.76 -7.48
N ILE A 702 8.56 27.07 -8.12
CA ILE A 702 8.17 26.44 -9.38
C ILE A 702 9.22 26.69 -10.47
N SER A 703 9.76 27.91 -10.53
CA SER A 703 10.80 28.29 -11.50
C SER A 703 12.14 27.58 -11.23
N ILE A 704 12.53 27.42 -9.97
CA ILE A 704 13.75 26.67 -9.59
C ILE A 704 13.58 25.19 -9.90
N ALA A 705 12.42 24.59 -9.62
CA ALA A 705 12.15 23.20 -9.95
C ALA A 705 12.31 22.94 -11.46
N GLN A 706 11.83 23.86 -12.30
CA GLN A 706 12.07 23.79 -13.74
C GLN A 706 13.57 23.83 -14.09
N LEU A 707 14.34 24.70 -13.44
CA LEU A 707 15.78 24.83 -13.66
C LEU A 707 16.57 23.60 -13.19
N VAL A 708 16.19 22.97 -12.09
CA VAL A 708 16.77 21.72 -11.60
C VAL A 708 16.49 20.57 -12.57
N ILE A 709 15.28 20.49 -13.15
CA ILE A 709 14.97 19.48 -14.17
C ILE A 709 15.88 19.67 -15.40
N ILE A 710 16.09 20.91 -15.82
CA ILE A 710 17.01 21.24 -16.91
C ILE A 710 18.45 20.84 -16.55
N HIS A 711 18.91 21.16 -15.34
CA HIS A 711 20.27 20.87 -14.89
C HIS A 711 20.53 19.37 -14.65
N ALA A 712 19.57 18.64 -14.09
CA ALA A 712 19.62 17.19 -13.94
C ALA A 712 19.72 16.48 -15.29
N SER A 713 19.04 17.01 -16.30
CA SER A 713 19.15 16.53 -17.68
C SER A 713 20.57 16.73 -18.24
N ILE A 714 21.25 17.81 -17.85
CA ILE A 714 22.64 18.11 -18.24
C ILE A 714 23.65 17.26 -17.45
N LEU A 715 23.46 17.07 -16.14
CA LEU A 715 24.35 16.32 -15.24
C LEU A 715 24.29 14.80 -15.45
N HIS A 716 23.14 14.27 -15.84
CA HIS A 716 23.02 12.85 -16.14
C HIS A 716 23.62 12.46 -17.49
N ALA A 717 23.83 13.42 -18.40
CA ALA A 717 24.45 13.16 -19.70
C ALA A 717 25.89 12.58 -19.57
N PRO A 718 26.78 13.08 -18.71
CA PRO A 718 28.07 12.45 -18.41
C PRO A 718 27.99 11.11 -17.67
N SER A 719 27.00 10.88 -16.80
CA SER A 719 26.84 9.59 -16.09
C SER A 719 26.35 8.48 -17.01
N LEU A 720 25.50 8.83 -17.98
CA LEU A 720 25.12 8.01 -19.11
C LEU A 720 26.34 7.69 -19.99
N TYR A 721 27.24 8.67 -20.17
CA TYR A 721 28.52 8.50 -20.88
C TYR A 721 29.51 7.59 -20.15
N ILE A 722 29.67 7.73 -18.82
CA ILE A 722 30.58 6.93 -17.98
C ILE A 722 30.03 5.53 -17.67
N ARG A 723 28.72 5.36 -17.47
CA ARG A 723 28.12 4.03 -17.31
C ARG A 723 28.16 3.24 -18.61
N GLY A 724 28.13 3.95 -19.73
CA GLY A 724 28.76 3.46 -20.93
C GLY A 724 30.19 3.01 -20.71
N TYR A 725 31.12 3.94 -20.48
CA TYR A 725 32.54 3.67 -20.26
C TYR A 725 32.89 2.51 -19.28
N ARG A 726 32.13 2.28 -18.20
CA ARG A 726 32.41 1.25 -17.17
C ARG A 726 31.91 -0.12 -17.50
N LEU A 727 30.76 -0.23 -18.15
CA LEU A 727 30.25 -1.53 -18.56
C LEU A 727 31.31 -2.12 -19.56
N ILE A 728 32.13 -1.25 -20.17
CA ILE A 728 33.25 -1.58 -21.07
C ILE A 728 34.44 -2.08 -20.28
N ASN A 729 34.84 -1.37 -19.23
CA ASN A 729 35.86 -1.87 -18.30
C ASN A 729 35.46 -3.16 -17.56
N ARG A 730 34.17 -3.44 -17.36
CA ARG A 730 33.71 -4.69 -16.69
C ARG A 730 33.83 -5.90 -17.61
N TYR A 731 33.64 -5.72 -18.93
CA TYR A 731 34.00 -6.72 -19.95
C TYR A 731 35.50 -7.04 -19.96
N PHE A 732 36.36 -6.08 -19.56
CA PHE A 732 37.82 -6.25 -19.48
C PHE A 732 38.32 -6.97 -18.22
N ASN A 733 37.61 -6.93 -17.09
CA ASN A 733 38.15 -7.34 -15.79
C ASN A 733 37.57 -8.65 -15.23
N GLU A 734 36.38 -9.10 -15.66
CA GLU A 734 35.77 -10.36 -15.18
C GLU A 734 36.26 -11.61 -15.92
N THR A 735 37.41 -11.52 -16.61
CA THR A 735 38.13 -12.65 -17.20
C THR A 735 39.46 -12.96 -16.48
N ALA A 736 39.41 -13.56 -15.28
CA ALA A 736 40.24 -14.71 -14.78
C ALA A 736 39.80 -15.07 -13.35
N VAL A 737 39.08 -16.16 -13.07
CA VAL A 737 39.64 -17.51 -12.81
C VAL A 737 38.48 -18.52 -12.57
N THR A 738 38.38 -19.53 -13.46
CA THR A 738 38.07 -20.99 -13.29
C THR A 738 36.73 -21.51 -12.69
N PRO A 739 36.42 -22.84 -12.80
CA PRO A 739 36.22 -23.61 -14.04
C PRO A 739 35.00 -24.58 -13.96
N ASN A 740 34.71 -25.24 -15.09
CA ASN A 740 33.89 -26.44 -15.28
C ASN A 740 32.37 -26.27 -15.41
N LEU A 741 31.91 -26.16 -16.66
CA LEU A 741 31.15 -27.22 -17.36
C LEU A 741 31.01 -26.88 -18.88
N ASP A 742 31.41 -27.83 -19.73
CA ASP A 742 31.14 -28.02 -21.18
C ASP A 742 31.53 -26.95 -22.24
N GLN A 743 32.82 -26.65 -22.22
CA GLN A 743 33.84 -26.57 -23.30
C GLN A 743 33.66 -25.85 -24.65
N THR A 744 32.51 -25.69 -25.32
CA THR A 744 32.53 -25.10 -26.70
C THR A 744 32.41 -23.58 -26.74
N ALA A 745 31.63 -22.98 -25.84
CA ALA A 745 31.62 -21.51 -25.66
C ALA A 745 32.89 -21.00 -24.96
N VAL A 746 33.65 -21.92 -24.36
CA VAL A 746 34.87 -21.64 -23.60
C VAL A 746 36.12 -21.59 -24.50
N GLU A 747 36.09 -22.19 -25.70
CA GLU A 747 37.22 -22.12 -26.66
C GLU A 747 37.26 -20.81 -27.44
N GLU A 748 36.11 -20.22 -27.79
CA GLU A 748 36.08 -18.91 -28.47
C GLU A 748 36.41 -17.75 -27.51
N LEU A 749 35.99 -17.87 -26.24
CA LEU A 749 36.37 -16.95 -25.18
C LEU A 749 37.79 -17.21 -24.64
N LYS A 750 38.41 -18.38 -24.91
CA LYS A 750 39.84 -18.65 -24.67
C LYS A 750 40.71 -18.10 -25.79
N TYR A 751 40.32 -18.26 -27.06
CA TYR A 751 41.08 -17.70 -28.18
C TYR A 751 41.13 -16.17 -28.15
N ALA A 752 40.02 -15.52 -27.78
CA ALA A 752 39.97 -14.06 -27.61
C ALA A 752 40.75 -13.56 -26.38
N ARG A 753 41.00 -14.42 -25.39
CA ARG A 753 41.71 -14.11 -24.14
C ARG A 753 43.21 -14.45 -24.23
N ASP A 754 43.58 -15.50 -24.97
CA ASP A 754 44.97 -15.88 -25.27
C ASP A 754 45.64 -14.89 -26.25
N GLN A 755 44.85 -14.22 -27.11
CA GLN A 755 45.33 -13.04 -27.85
C GLN A 755 45.48 -11.80 -26.96
N MET A 756 44.68 -11.65 -25.90
CA MET A 756 44.81 -10.55 -24.94
C MET A 756 45.99 -10.73 -23.98
N ASP A 757 46.36 -11.96 -23.64
CA ASP A 757 47.47 -12.28 -22.73
C ASP A 757 48.85 -12.17 -23.40
N ASN A 758 48.95 -12.23 -24.74
CA ASN A 758 50.24 -12.16 -25.44
C ASN A 758 50.61 -10.76 -25.96
N GLU A 759 49.65 -9.88 -26.24
CA GLU A 759 49.92 -8.61 -26.94
C GLU A 759 49.77 -7.34 -26.09
N GLY A 760 49.30 -7.45 -24.84
CA GLY A 760 49.05 -6.27 -24.02
C GLY A 760 47.90 -5.40 -24.55
N ILE A 761 47.43 -4.49 -23.70
CA ILE A 761 46.08 -3.89 -23.76
C ILE A 761 45.84 -2.92 -24.95
N GLU A 762 46.78 -2.72 -25.88
CA GLU A 762 46.64 -1.70 -26.94
C GLU A 762 45.72 -2.09 -28.13
N ASN A 763 45.24 -3.35 -28.23
CA ASN A 763 44.61 -3.89 -29.46
C ASN A 763 43.13 -4.37 -29.38
N LEU A 764 42.23 -3.74 -28.60
CA LEU A 764 40.79 -4.10 -28.58
C LEU A 764 39.81 -3.05 -29.18
N SER A 765 38.78 -3.53 -29.91
CA SER A 765 37.91 -2.73 -30.81
C SER A 765 36.56 -2.26 -30.23
N PHE A 766 36.04 -1.16 -30.80
CA PHE A 766 34.92 -0.32 -30.35
C PHE A 766 33.51 -0.99 -30.35
N SER A 767 33.32 -2.15 -30.99
CA SER A 767 32.01 -2.83 -31.08
C SER A 767 31.53 -3.41 -29.75
N SER A 768 32.46 -3.87 -28.90
CA SER A 768 32.17 -4.37 -27.54
C SER A 768 31.90 -3.23 -26.55
N PHE A 769 32.31 -1.99 -26.89
CA PHE A 769 32.06 -0.75 -26.13
C PHE A 769 30.56 -0.37 -26.16
N ARG A 770 29.89 -0.59 -27.30
CA ARG A 770 28.57 0.00 -27.64
C ARG A 770 27.35 -0.70 -27.03
N ILE A 771 27.42 -2.03 -26.86
CA ILE A 771 26.30 -2.84 -26.33
C ILE A 771 25.92 -2.42 -24.91
N LEU A 772 26.85 -1.76 -24.23
CA LEU A 772 26.90 -1.80 -22.80
C LEU A 772 26.91 -0.37 -22.20
N ILE A 773 27.04 0.65 -23.06
CA ILE A 773 26.39 1.99 -22.91
C ILE A 773 24.88 1.94 -23.04
N THR A 774 24.37 1.07 -23.91
CA THR A 774 22.95 1.07 -24.27
C THR A 774 22.06 0.53 -23.14
N SER A 775 22.53 -0.44 -22.34
CA SER A 775 21.77 -0.96 -21.20
C SER A 775 21.68 0.02 -20.02
N GLU A 776 22.72 0.83 -19.80
CA GLU A 776 22.74 1.81 -18.70
C GLU A 776 21.90 3.05 -19.00
N CYS A 777 21.76 3.39 -20.29
CA CYS A 777 20.91 4.49 -20.73
C CYS A 777 19.41 4.22 -20.50
N LEU A 778 18.99 2.97 -20.70
CA LEU A 778 17.65 2.49 -20.35
C LEU A 778 17.43 2.41 -18.82
N GLY A 779 18.50 2.21 -18.04
CA GLY A 779 18.46 2.27 -16.57
C GLY A 779 18.12 3.66 -16.05
N SER A 780 18.78 4.72 -16.55
CA SER A 780 18.54 6.09 -16.10
C SER A 780 17.18 6.67 -16.53
N LEU A 781 16.61 6.21 -17.65
CA LEU A 781 15.28 6.64 -18.12
C LEU A 781 14.13 6.07 -17.27
N ARG A 782 14.35 4.95 -16.56
CA ARG A 782 13.37 4.36 -15.64
C ARG A 782 13.13 5.21 -14.39
N ASP A 783 14.09 6.05 -14.01
CA ASP A 783 14.05 6.87 -12.79
C ASP A 783 13.41 8.26 -13.00
N LEU A 784 13.19 8.68 -14.25
CA LEU A 784 12.63 9.99 -14.60
C LEU A 784 11.23 10.28 -14.00
N PRO A 785 10.27 9.32 -13.97
CA PRO A 785 8.97 9.53 -13.33
C PRO A 785 9.07 9.74 -11.81
N HIS A 786 10.12 9.22 -11.17
CA HIS A 786 10.36 9.40 -9.74
C HIS A 786 10.87 10.80 -9.40
N LEU A 787 11.55 11.46 -10.35
CA LEU A 787 12.03 12.84 -10.25
C LEU A 787 10.88 13.85 -10.40
N LEU A 788 9.91 13.54 -11.27
CA LEU A 788 8.71 14.35 -11.49
C LEU A 788 7.71 14.25 -10.30
N MET A 789 7.70 13.11 -9.61
CA MET A 789 6.94 12.86 -8.37
C MET A 789 7.67 13.32 -7.10
N LEU A 790 8.88 13.89 -7.21
CA LEU A 790 9.75 14.19 -6.07
C LEU A 790 9.16 15.19 -5.06
N PRO A 791 8.38 16.23 -5.45
CA PRO A 791 7.67 17.07 -4.48
C PRO A 791 6.61 16.31 -3.68
N LEU A 792 5.87 15.41 -4.33
CA LEU A 792 4.87 14.55 -3.69
C LEU A 792 5.52 13.52 -2.75
N LYS A 793 6.69 13.00 -3.14
CA LYS A 793 7.51 12.10 -2.32
C LYS A 793 8.18 12.80 -1.14
N LEU A 794 8.57 14.08 -1.27
CA LEU A 794 9.08 14.90 -0.17
C LEU A 794 8.00 15.19 0.87
N VAL A 795 6.73 15.37 0.46
CA VAL A 795 5.59 15.40 1.38
C VAL A 795 5.39 14.03 2.06
N GLY A 796 5.56 12.94 1.32
CA GLY A 796 5.54 11.57 1.86
C GLY A 796 6.65 11.28 2.89
N LEU A 797 7.78 12.00 2.84
CA LEU A 797 8.90 11.88 3.78
C LEU A 797 8.53 12.34 5.19
N LEU A 798 7.60 13.31 5.32
CA LEU A 798 7.05 13.71 6.62
C LEU A 798 6.27 12.57 7.30
N PHE A 799 5.72 11.64 6.51
CA PHE A 799 5.01 10.45 7.00
C PHE A 799 5.90 9.20 7.08
N TYR A 800 7.18 9.30 6.74
CA TYR A 800 8.11 8.17 6.79
C TYR A 800 8.22 7.53 8.18
N PRO A 801 8.27 8.28 9.31
CA PRO A 801 8.28 7.68 10.65
C PRO A 801 7.02 6.84 10.93
N LEU A 802 5.84 7.31 10.48
CA LEU A 802 4.57 6.61 10.60
C LEU A 802 4.57 5.31 9.78
N HIS A 803 5.11 5.36 8.56
CA HIS A 803 5.24 4.19 7.71
C HIS A 803 6.21 3.15 8.29
N VAL A 804 7.31 3.60 8.92
CA VAL A 804 8.25 2.71 9.62
C VAL A 804 7.59 2.09 10.85
N PHE A 805 6.80 2.86 11.61
CA PHE A 805 6.04 2.35 12.76
C PHE A 805 5.00 1.30 12.36
N ILE A 806 4.22 1.53 11.30
CA ILE A 806 3.23 0.57 10.79
C ILE A 806 3.93 -0.71 10.30
N ARG A 807 5.03 -0.58 9.57
CA ARG A 807 5.80 -1.72 9.07
C ARG A 807 6.45 -2.52 10.22
N TRP A 808 6.94 -1.84 11.25
CA TRP A 808 7.47 -2.46 12.46
C TRP A 808 6.37 -3.21 13.22
N SER A 809 5.20 -2.59 13.41
CA SER A 809 4.03 -3.22 14.04
C SER A 809 3.54 -4.46 13.28
N LEU A 810 3.46 -4.38 11.95
CA LEU A 810 3.08 -5.50 11.08
C LEU A 810 4.11 -6.63 11.08
N ASN A 811 5.40 -6.34 11.22
CA ASN A 811 6.42 -7.38 11.29
C ASN A 811 6.54 -7.99 12.70
N LYS A 812 6.23 -7.24 13.75
CA LYS A 812 6.20 -7.75 15.13
C LYS A 812 5.07 -8.77 15.35
N ASN A 813 3.97 -8.63 14.59
CA ASN A 813 2.82 -9.54 14.64
C ASN A 813 2.86 -10.71 13.63
N LYS A 814 3.94 -10.89 12.86
CA LYS A 814 4.10 -12.05 11.97
C LYS A 814 4.48 -13.36 12.69
N GLY A 815 4.66 -13.32 14.00
CA GLY A 815 4.99 -14.50 14.82
C GLY A 815 3.79 -15.25 15.37
N THR A 816 2.58 -14.68 15.42
CA THR A 816 1.43 -15.33 16.06
C THR A 816 0.12 -14.98 15.35
N THR A 817 -0.47 -16.00 14.70
CA THR A 817 -1.92 -16.12 14.42
C THR A 817 -2.59 -14.99 13.62
N MET A 818 -2.27 -14.88 12.32
CA MET A 818 -3.16 -14.16 11.38
C MET A 818 -3.16 -14.78 9.98
N ARG A 819 -3.27 -16.12 9.93
CA ARG A 819 -3.44 -16.88 8.67
C ARG A 819 -4.82 -17.53 8.53
N SER A 820 -5.79 -17.16 9.37
CA SER A 820 -7.12 -17.80 9.42
C SER A 820 -8.30 -16.86 9.17
N ILE A 821 -8.10 -15.62 8.69
CA ILE A 821 -9.22 -14.69 8.37
C ILE A 821 -9.04 -13.98 7.01
N LEU A 822 -8.42 -14.64 6.04
CA LEU A 822 -8.53 -14.37 4.60
C LEU A 822 -8.41 -15.71 3.88
#